data_AF-A0A841K3S3-F1
#
_entry.id   AF-A0A841K3S3-F1
#
_cell.length_a   1.000
_cell.length_b   1.000
_cell.length_c   1.000
_cell.angle_alpha   90.00
_cell.angle_beta   90.00
_cell.angle_gamma   90.00
#
_symmetry.space_group_name_H-M   'P 1'
#
loop_
_entity.id
_entity.type
_entity.pdbx_description
1 polymer ?
#
loop_
_entity_poly.entity_id
_entity_poly.type
_entity_poly.pdbx_seq_one_letter_code
_entity_poly.pdbx_strand_id
1 'polypeptide(L)'
;MITKRIDTKNGSSADSRSLRAIYRSGLCRWLMVAALTLSFNVRAHAQDPLMQGQQQNSQSQQFPGSISSQQFCNDFLSPCTSGSGQGGVYSTQSPFQTAPVPTNTDLSGPGFTTPQSTDPSQALAPASTPAPAVQRKAEHPTEFQIFVAGAVGKLLPIYGHQLFVDAPSTFAPLDKGPVTSNYVVGPGDELMIHAWGSVSFNVRQLVDRSGNIFLPHFGSIRVAGLHSSELNQFLSDRIGKEFRQFDISVTLGQLRSIQVLVVGRAYRPGSYTLSALSTLVNALFASGGPSSTGSLRAIELRRDGKVITTLDLYQLIALGDESNDAPLLPGDVIYIPPAGPRIAVAGSVNQPAIYEIHDGDTVSAAIKLAAGTTSIAALQRAELERIDSDGERHVIDLKLSSDQMQTPLHDGDVLRVFQLAPKFDNAVILRGNVANPGRYAWHEGMRIRDLIPSKESLITRDALNSRNALALTDDERTHANRIELSSRNSNMNDNAGMQSGSSDNNQDSQTSGTPPPSSGDAAKTNQASQTGSSNQNTPPTPSQMRTMPASPEDQVPSSSTSTGRSISFDLGRPSEEFPRKNLVDSIAPEINWDYAVIQRVNPTDMRSVLKSFHLGRVVLDHDDSENYELQPGDVVTIFSQADLRVPDKHQRKFVRLEGEFGASGIYSVEPGETLRDLVARAGGLTPDAYLFGSFFTRRSTRLQQQSMLDQYTVDLEKEIDREAGNSANDAITPQEAAVSAVSVENRRALLVKLRQVQATGRIVLSLEPGSNDISSLPDMPLEDGDVFVVPTRPASVSVVGAVYDQNSFLFAPRGDVEHYLQLSGGVTKNGDWKHSFLLRADGSVVSHTSLLARSDHGLEHFNVNPGDSLIIPEQFSKSTWMRGLTDWSSIFAQFGLGAAAVSVLK
;
A
#
# COMPACT_ATOMS: atom_id res chain seq x y z
N MET A 1 -20.50 7.66 -66.37
CA MET A 1 -20.88 7.55 -67.79
C MET A 1 -19.89 6.64 -68.52
N ILE A 2 -20.30 5.96 -69.59
CA ILE A 2 -19.57 5.74 -70.88
C ILE A 2 -18.06 5.30 -70.82
N THR A 3 -17.54 4.21 -71.43
CA THR A 3 -18.09 3.02 -72.16
C THR A 3 -16.98 1.95 -72.39
N LYS A 4 -17.40 0.69 -72.72
CA LYS A 4 -16.78 -0.29 -73.65
C LYS A 4 -15.27 -0.67 -73.59
N ARG A 5 -15.01 -1.88 -73.08
CA ARG A 5 -14.66 -3.13 -73.82
C ARG A 5 -13.96 -3.05 -75.20
N ILE A 6 -12.75 -3.64 -75.26
CA ILE A 6 -12.05 -4.44 -76.33
C ILE A 6 -11.00 -5.30 -75.54
N ASP A 7 -10.63 -6.58 -75.73
CA ASP A 7 -10.93 -7.73 -76.64
C ASP A 7 -9.77 -8.16 -77.61
N THR A 8 -9.62 -9.47 -77.86
CA THR A 8 -8.57 -10.21 -78.65
C THR A 8 -7.09 -10.19 -78.17
N LYS A 9 -6.17 -11.12 -78.55
CA LYS A 9 -6.18 -12.62 -78.67
C LYS A 9 -4.75 -13.18 -78.99
N ASN A 10 -4.46 -14.44 -78.63
CA ASN A 10 -3.31 -15.30 -79.05
C ASN A 10 -1.87 -14.84 -78.62
N GLY A 11 -0.85 -15.71 -78.52
CA GLY A 11 -0.80 -17.19 -78.62
C GLY A 11 0.65 -17.76 -78.75
N SER A 12 0.81 -19.09 -78.90
CA SER A 12 2.09 -19.84 -79.09
C SER A 12 2.97 -19.98 -77.81
N SER A 13 3.73 -21.06 -77.53
CA SER A 13 3.85 -22.47 -78.03
C SER A 13 4.94 -23.21 -77.22
N ALA A 14 5.05 -24.54 -77.12
CA ALA A 14 4.12 -25.68 -77.28
C ALA A 14 4.84 -27.02 -76.91
N ASP A 15 4.07 -28.09 -76.64
CA ASP A 15 4.49 -29.52 -76.66
C ASP A 15 5.53 -30.03 -75.60
N SER A 16 5.64 -31.34 -75.26
CA SER A 16 4.87 -32.53 -75.70
C SER A 16 4.73 -33.65 -74.63
N ARG A 17 3.54 -34.31 -74.64
CA ARG A 17 3.27 -35.78 -74.63
C ARG A 17 4.07 -36.72 -73.69
N SER A 18 3.42 -37.44 -72.74
CA SER A 18 2.78 -38.79 -72.90
C SER A 18 3.74 -39.99 -72.66
N LEU A 19 3.38 -41.20 -72.17
CA LEU A 19 2.10 -41.87 -71.84
C LEU A 19 2.37 -43.14 -70.96
N ARG A 20 1.32 -43.66 -70.29
CA ARG A 20 1.02 -45.05 -69.77
C ARG A 20 2.04 -46.20 -69.91
N ALA A 21 2.02 -47.31 -69.15
CA ALA A 21 1.36 -47.76 -67.88
C ALA A 21 1.72 -49.26 -67.65
N ILE A 22 1.19 -49.93 -66.59
CA ILE A 22 0.44 -51.23 -66.63
C ILE A 22 0.38 -51.91 -65.24
N TYR A 23 -0.85 -52.10 -64.70
CA TYR A 23 -1.41 -53.21 -63.88
C TYR A 23 -0.63 -53.84 -62.67
N ARG A 24 -1.25 -54.53 -61.68
CA ARG A 24 -2.51 -55.30 -61.67
C ARG A 24 -3.14 -55.46 -60.26
N SER A 25 -4.48 -55.36 -60.17
CA SER A 25 -5.47 -56.11 -59.32
C SER A 25 -5.20 -56.44 -57.82
N GLY A 26 -6.19 -56.44 -56.92
CA GLY A 26 -7.64 -56.17 -57.07
C GLY A 26 -8.51 -56.75 -55.92
N LEU A 27 -9.85 -56.72 -56.09
CA LEU A 27 -10.94 -57.11 -55.15
C LEU A 27 -11.28 -56.09 -54.01
N CYS A 28 -12.51 -56.07 -53.46
CA CYS A 28 -13.80 -55.58 -54.03
C CYS A 28 -15.04 -56.07 -53.20
N ARG A 29 -15.86 -55.17 -52.61
CA ARG A 29 -17.35 -55.32 -52.55
C ARG A 29 -18.15 -54.11 -51.97
N TRP A 30 -19.10 -53.59 -52.76
CA TRP A 30 -20.52 -53.21 -52.47
C TRP A 30 -20.87 -52.31 -51.24
N LEU A 31 -21.34 -51.05 -51.42
CA LEU A 31 -22.74 -50.54 -51.60
C LEU A 31 -23.50 -50.32 -50.25
N MET A 32 -24.37 -49.30 -50.02
CA MET A 32 -25.25 -48.46 -50.87
C MET A 32 -25.56 -47.06 -50.25
N VAL A 33 -25.92 -46.04 -51.08
CA VAL A 33 -26.92 -44.92 -50.88
C VAL A 33 -26.81 -43.99 -49.62
N ALA A 34 -27.05 -42.67 -49.57
CA ALA A 34 -27.11 -41.43 -50.42
C ALA A 34 -27.28 -40.22 -49.41
N ALA A 35 -27.41 -38.90 -49.67
CA ALA A 35 -27.61 -37.95 -50.79
C ALA A 35 -26.75 -36.65 -50.49
N LEU A 36 -26.74 -35.44 -51.10
CA LEU A 36 -27.61 -34.59 -51.98
C LEU A 36 -28.82 -33.92 -51.27
N THR A 37 -29.11 -32.60 -51.32
CA THR A 37 -28.74 -31.38 -52.14
C THR A 37 -28.93 -30.10 -51.25
N LEU A 38 -28.80 -28.77 -51.56
CA LEU A 38 -28.17 -27.77 -52.48
C LEU A 38 -28.61 -26.34 -51.95
N SER A 39 -28.18 -25.11 -52.34
CA SER A 39 -26.99 -24.50 -52.99
C SER A 39 -27.06 -22.94 -52.94
N PHE A 40 -25.92 -22.22 -53.01
CA PHE A 40 -25.76 -20.75 -53.32
C PHE A 40 -26.33 -19.74 -52.28
N ASN A 41 -26.02 -18.43 -52.24
CA ASN A 41 -25.41 -17.50 -53.23
C ASN A 41 -24.64 -16.32 -52.56
N VAL A 42 -23.94 -15.47 -53.35
CA VAL A 42 -23.18 -14.29 -52.88
C VAL A 42 -23.76 -12.97 -53.42
N ARG A 43 -24.00 -11.98 -52.54
CA ARG A 43 -23.96 -10.54 -52.90
C ARG A 43 -23.82 -9.60 -51.67
N ALA A 44 -23.34 -8.39 -51.93
CA ALA A 44 -23.32 -7.25 -51.01
C ALA A 44 -23.84 -5.98 -51.75
N HIS A 45 -23.84 -4.85 -51.04
CA HIS A 45 -24.49 -3.54 -51.33
C HIS A 45 -25.98 -3.45 -50.96
N ALA A 46 -26.58 -2.29 -50.68
CA ALA A 46 -26.18 -1.03 -49.98
C ALA A 46 -27.28 0.05 -50.25
N GLN A 47 -27.32 1.11 -49.42
CA GLN A 47 -28.06 2.38 -49.61
C GLN A 47 -29.61 2.34 -49.45
N ASP A 48 -30.09 2.96 -48.35
CA ASP A 48 -30.77 4.28 -48.29
C ASP A 48 -31.77 4.74 -49.39
N PRO A 49 -32.70 5.70 -49.12
CA PRO A 49 -33.10 6.31 -47.82
C PRO A 49 -34.64 6.60 -47.67
N LEU A 50 -35.00 7.25 -46.54
CA LEU A 50 -36.11 8.23 -46.34
C LEU A 50 -37.59 7.84 -46.58
N MET A 51 -38.44 8.13 -45.57
CA MET A 51 -39.71 8.87 -45.75
C MET A 51 -40.24 9.49 -44.44
N GLN A 52 -41.01 10.57 -44.55
CA GLN A 52 -41.83 11.23 -43.51
C GLN A 52 -43.30 10.76 -43.67
N GLY A 53 -44.30 10.97 -42.79
CA GLY A 53 -44.44 11.72 -41.53
C GLY A 53 -45.92 11.71 -41.06
N GLN A 54 -46.37 12.73 -40.31
CA GLN A 54 -47.72 12.91 -39.68
C GLN A 54 -47.93 12.08 -38.38
N GLN A 55 -48.49 12.55 -37.24
CA GLN A 55 -49.55 13.53 -36.88
C GLN A 55 -50.99 13.04 -37.19
N GLN A 56 -52.08 13.29 -36.42
CA GLN A 56 -52.42 14.10 -35.21
C GLN A 56 -53.78 13.54 -34.63
N ASN A 57 -54.44 13.90 -33.49
CA ASN A 57 -54.23 14.74 -32.28
C ASN A 57 -55.33 14.39 -31.21
N SER A 58 -55.19 14.82 -29.94
CA SER A 58 -56.27 15.16 -28.94
C SER A 58 -57.28 14.06 -28.45
N GLN A 59 -57.91 14.08 -27.24
CA GLN A 59 -57.94 15.02 -26.09
C GLN A 59 -58.46 14.35 -24.77
N SER A 60 -57.96 14.76 -23.59
CA SER A 60 -58.56 14.85 -22.21
C SER A 60 -59.66 13.85 -21.71
N GLN A 61 -59.60 13.27 -20.48
CA GLN A 61 -59.88 13.95 -19.18
C GLN A 61 -59.66 13.08 -17.90
N GLN A 62 -59.47 13.77 -16.76
CA GLN A 62 -59.75 13.39 -15.34
C GLN A 62 -58.87 12.39 -14.55
N PHE A 63 -58.75 12.69 -13.24
CA PHE A 63 -58.06 12.02 -12.11
C PHE A 63 -59.13 11.53 -11.08
N PRO A 64 -58.83 10.81 -9.95
CA PRO A 64 -57.53 10.56 -9.31
C PRO A 64 -57.22 9.11 -8.90
N GLY A 65 -55.96 8.85 -8.48
CA GLY A 65 -55.55 7.61 -7.80
C GLY A 65 -54.09 7.67 -7.34
N SER A 66 -53.84 7.39 -6.05
CA SER A 66 -52.50 7.40 -5.45
C SER A 66 -51.79 6.04 -5.60
N ILE A 67 -50.56 6.02 -6.12
CA ILE A 67 -49.68 4.84 -6.11
C ILE A 67 -48.30 5.22 -5.56
N SER A 68 -47.70 4.30 -4.80
CA SER A 68 -46.40 4.46 -4.14
C SER A 68 -45.25 4.71 -5.11
N SER A 69 -44.22 5.40 -4.62
CA SER A 69 -42.89 5.31 -5.20
C SER A 69 -42.44 3.85 -5.32
N GLN A 70 -41.91 3.49 -6.49
CA GLN A 70 -41.05 2.33 -6.68
C GLN A 70 -39.67 2.82 -7.12
N GLN A 71 -38.66 2.44 -6.35
CA GLN A 71 -37.28 2.88 -6.53
C GLN A 71 -36.53 1.83 -7.35
N PHE A 72 -36.38 2.07 -8.65
CA PHE A 72 -35.56 1.24 -9.51
C PHE A 72 -34.07 1.53 -9.25
N CYS A 73 -33.38 0.58 -8.63
CA CYS A 73 -31.92 0.48 -8.68
C CYS A 73 -31.57 -0.70 -9.60
N ASN A 74 -30.66 -0.49 -10.55
CA ASN A 74 -30.05 -1.56 -11.34
C ASN A 74 -28.55 -1.31 -11.42
N ASP A 75 -27.87 -2.08 -10.57
CA ASP A 75 -26.45 -2.06 -10.20
C ASP A 75 -25.42 -2.29 -11.33
N PHE A 76 -24.15 -2.22 -10.89
CA PHE A 76 -22.93 -2.79 -11.49
C PHE A 76 -22.29 -2.04 -12.69
N LEU A 77 -20.96 -2.04 -12.83
CA LEU A 77 -19.92 -2.85 -12.18
C LEU A 77 -18.81 -2.04 -11.47
N SER A 78 -18.48 -2.45 -10.24
CA SER A 78 -17.12 -2.52 -9.69
C SER A 78 -17.11 -3.59 -8.59
N PRO A 79 -16.13 -4.52 -8.55
CA PRO A 79 -16.24 -5.73 -7.73
C PRO A 79 -15.80 -5.56 -6.27
N CYS A 80 -16.46 -6.30 -5.37
CA CYS A 80 -16.15 -6.40 -3.95
C CYS A 80 -15.68 -7.81 -3.59
N THR A 81 -14.78 -7.93 -2.60
CA THR A 81 -14.65 -9.11 -1.70
C THR A 81 -13.92 -8.70 -0.42
N SER A 82 -14.25 -9.17 0.78
CA SER A 82 -15.48 -9.85 1.25
C SER A 82 -15.42 -9.96 2.77
N GLY A 83 -16.52 -9.72 3.47
CA GLY A 83 -16.65 -9.98 4.91
C GLY A 83 -17.80 -10.95 5.19
N SER A 84 -17.52 -12.04 5.92
CA SER A 84 -18.51 -13.03 6.36
C SER A 84 -18.96 -12.76 7.80
N GLY A 85 -20.27 -12.83 8.07
CA GLY A 85 -20.82 -12.66 9.43
C GLY A 85 -22.07 -13.49 9.68
N GLN A 86 -22.46 -13.59 10.95
CA GLN A 86 -23.70 -14.18 11.47
C GLN A 86 -24.08 -13.45 12.78
N GLY A 87 -25.35 -13.34 13.21
CA GLY A 87 -26.60 -13.68 12.54
C GLY A 87 -27.79 -13.85 13.52
N GLY A 88 -28.94 -13.23 13.22
CA GLY A 88 -30.20 -13.38 13.99
C GLY A 88 -30.30 -12.57 15.30
N VAL A 89 -31.48 -12.31 15.89
CA VAL A 89 -32.88 -12.71 15.55
C VAL A 89 -33.84 -11.55 15.88
N TYR A 90 -34.96 -11.42 15.16
CA TYR A 90 -36.04 -10.45 15.42
C TYR A 90 -37.37 -11.14 15.81
N SER A 91 -38.13 -10.53 16.73
CA SER A 91 -39.57 -10.77 16.95
C SER A 91 -40.21 -9.51 17.56
N THR A 92 -40.74 -8.56 16.78
CA THR A 92 -42.13 -8.49 16.24
C THR A 92 -43.15 -7.78 17.15
N GLN A 93 -44.06 -7.05 16.50
CA GLN A 93 -45.30 -6.42 16.98
C GLN A 93 -45.23 -4.98 17.54
N SER A 94 -46.06 -4.14 16.91
CA SER A 94 -46.61 -2.85 17.34
C SER A 94 -48.16 -3.06 17.46
N PRO A 95 -49.05 -2.05 17.66
CA PRO A 95 -48.87 -0.59 17.73
C PRO A 95 -49.74 0.12 18.81
N PHE A 96 -49.86 1.46 18.66
CA PHE A 96 -50.92 2.39 19.14
C PHE A 96 -50.71 3.26 20.41
N GLN A 97 -50.94 4.56 20.14
CA GLN A 97 -51.74 5.55 20.90
C GLN A 97 -51.18 6.36 22.09
N THR A 98 -51.26 7.69 21.88
CA THR A 98 -51.62 8.78 22.82
C THR A 98 -50.76 9.09 24.05
N ALA A 99 -50.35 10.36 24.14
CA ALA A 99 -50.04 11.03 25.41
C ALA A 99 -51.31 11.18 26.27
N PRO A 100 -51.18 11.38 27.59
CA PRO A 100 -51.42 12.73 28.08
C PRO A 100 -50.51 13.19 29.25
N VAL A 101 -50.52 14.51 29.46
CA VAL A 101 -50.14 15.28 30.68
C VAL A 101 -51.30 15.07 31.70
N PRO A 102 -51.15 14.96 33.05
CA PRO A 102 -50.67 16.09 33.87
C PRO A 102 -50.11 15.86 35.32
N THR A 103 -49.74 17.00 35.93
CA THR A 103 -49.83 17.39 37.37
C THR A 103 -48.80 16.94 38.41
N ASN A 104 -48.38 17.93 39.22
CA ASN A 104 -47.91 17.77 40.62
C ASN A 104 -49.05 17.19 41.50
N THR A 105 -48.82 16.60 42.67
CA THR A 105 -48.51 17.32 43.94
C THR A 105 -48.36 16.26 45.06
N ASP A 106 -47.52 16.50 46.08
CA ASP A 106 -47.88 16.62 47.53
C ASP A 106 -46.70 16.30 48.49
N LEU A 107 -46.88 16.56 49.79
CA LEU A 107 -45.86 16.65 50.85
C LEU A 107 -46.16 15.74 52.07
N SER A 108 -45.17 15.61 52.96
CA SER A 108 -45.20 14.88 54.26
C SER A 108 -45.03 13.34 54.12
N GLY A 109 -44.27 12.60 54.95
CA GLY A 109 -43.49 12.90 56.17
C GLY A 109 -43.74 11.81 57.24
N PRO A 110 -43.04 11.73 58.39
CA PRO A 110 -41.72 12.28 58.78
C PRO A 110 -40.73 11.17 59.26
N GLY A 111 -39.50 11.53 59.64
CA GLY A 111 -38.57 10.60 60.33
C GLY A 111 -37.32 11.29 60.91
N PHE A 112 -37.11 11.18 62.23
CA PHE A 112 -35.96 11.77 62.95
C PHE A 112 -34.88 10.74 63.28
N THR A 113 -33.62 11.07 63.03
CA THR A 113 -32.44 10.62 63.82
C THR A 113 -31.40 11.75 63.88
N THR A 114 -30.41 11.61 64.78
CA THR A 114 -29.59 12.70 65.32
C THR A 114 -28.41 13.15 64.44
N PRO A 115 -27.91 14.40 64.63
CA PRO A 115 -26.86 14.99 63.81
C PRO A 115 -25.45 14.50 64.20
N GLN A 116 -24.51 14.59 63.25
CA GLN A 116 -23.08 14.46 63.49
C GLN A 116 -22.35 15.73 63.01
N SER A 117 -21.34 16.16 63.75
CA SER A 117 -20.64 17.43 63.57
C SER A 117 -19.54 17.38 62.52
N THR A 118 -19.42 18.43 61.69
CA THR A 118 -18.18 18.79 60.99
C THR A 118 -17.99 20.31 60.95
N ASP A 119 -16.72 20.71 60.87
CA ASP A 119 -16.17 22.05 61.04
C ASP A 119 -16.60 23.07 59.95
N PRO A 120 -16.91 24.35 60.27
CA PRO A 120 -17.19 25.39 59.27
C PRO A 120 -15.98 25.86 58.44
N SER A 121 -14.76 25.37 58.70
CA SER A 121 -13.50 25.89 58.14
C SER A 121 -13.12 25.39 56.73
N GLN A 122 -14.08 25.11 55.85
CA GLN A 122 -13.75 24.74 54.45
C GLN A 122 -14.82 25.07 53.39
N ALA A 123 -15.46 26.24 53.49
CA ALA A 123 -16.25 26.81 52.40
C ALA A 123 -15.35 27.35 51.26
N LEU A 124 -14.70 26.44 50.52
CA LEU A 124 -14.14 26.76 49.21
C LEU A 124 -15.27 27.29 48.31
N ALA A 125 -15.12 28.51 47.80
CA ALA A 125 -16.07 29.07 46.85
C ALA A 125 -16.21 28.11 45.65
N PRO A 126 -17.43 27.86 45.14
CA PRO A 126 -17.63 26.95 44.03
C PRO A 126 -16.81 27.46 42.83
N ALA A 127 -15.83 26.65 42.41
CA ALA A 127 -15.04 26.97 41.24
C ALA A 127 -15.99 27.13 40.05
N SER A 128 -15.98 28.31 39.43
CA SER A 128 -16.78 28.57 38.24
C SER A 128 -16.22 27.75 37.09
N THR A 129 -16.74 26.53 36.93
CA THR A 129 -16.52 25.70 35.75
C THR A 129 -16.79 26.57 34.52
N PRO A 130 -15.82 26.75 33.61
CA PRO A 130 -16.06 27.50 32.38
C PRO A 130 -17.28 26.90 31.67
N ALA A 131 -18.24 27.75 31.29
CA ALA A 131 -19.40 27.29 30.54
C ALA A 131 -18.90 26.58 29.27
N PRO A 132 -19.39 25.36 28.95
CA PRO A 132 -18.88 24.61 27.83
C PRO A 132 -19.00 25.43 26.55
N ALA A 133 -17.88 25.67 25.87
CA ALA A 133 -17.81 26.51 24.69
C ALA A 133 -18.86 26.03 23.66
N VAL A 134 -19.84 26.88 23.36
CA VAL A 134 -21.09 26.44 22.72
C VAL A 134 -20.85 26.24 21.23
N GLN A 135 -20.34 25.06 20.87
CA GLN A 135 -19.91 24.68 19.51
C GLN A 135 -20.88 25.17 18.42
N ARG A 136 -20.32 25.70 17.32
CA ARG A 136 -21.11 26.13 16.15
C ARG A 136 -21.58 24.89 15.40
N LYS A 137 -22.86 24.55 15.51
CA LYS A 137 -23.47 23.51 14.65
C LYS A 137 -23.36 23.97 13.20
N ALA A 138 -22.79 23.11 12.35
CA ALA A 138 -22.65 23.37 10.92
C ALA A 138 -23.97 23.82 10.28
N GLU A 139 -23.91 24.90 9.51
CA GLU A 139 -25.03 25.41 8.72
C GLU A 139 -25.18 24.60 7.43
N HIS A 140 -26.38 24.59 6.85
CA HIS A 140 -26.58 24.03 5.52
C HIS A 140 -25.87 24.91 4.47
N PRO A 141 -25.29 24.31 3.40
CA PRO A 141 -24.71 25.09 2.31
C PRO A 141 -25.71 26.07 1.70
N THR A 142 -25.24 27.26 1.39
CA THR A 142 -26.03 28.27 0.67
C THR A 142 -26.30 27.85 -0.78
N GLU A 143 -27.35 28.38 -1.40
CA GLU A 143 -27.67 28.14 -2.81
C GLU A 143 -26.49 28.46 -3.74
N PHE A 144 -25.79 29.57 -3.50
CA PHE A 144 -24.57 29.90 -4.25
C PHE A 144 -23.44 28.88 -4.04
N GLN A 145 -23.24 28.36 -2.83
CA GLN A 145 -22.27 27.26 -2.61
C GLN A 145 -22.65 25.99 -3.40
N ILE A 146 -23.93 25.68 -3.52
CA ILE A 146 -24.42 24.51 -4.29
C ILE A 146 -24.22 24.74 -5.80
N PHE A 147 -24.52 25.94 -6.29
CA PHE A 147 -24.23 26.35 -7.67
C PHE A 147 -22.74 26.25 -8.01
N VAL A 148 -21.88 26.83 -7.15
CA VAL A 148 -20.42 26.79 -7.28
C VAL A 148 -19.90 25.34 -7.22
N ALA A 149 -20.48 24.49 -6.37
CA ALA A 149 -20.13 23.07 -6.34
C ALA A 149 -20.42 22.36 -7.67
N GLY A 150 -21.50 22.72 -8.36
CA GLY A 150 -21.81 22.25 -9.72
C GLY A 150 -20.83 22.74 -10.79
N ALA A 151 -20.40 24.01 -10.72
CA ALA A 151 -19.46 24.60 -11.69
C ALA A 151 -17.99 24.15 -11.49
N VAL A 152 -17.59 23.93 -10.24
CA VAL A 152 -16.19 23.66 -9.84
C VAL A 152 -15.95 22.17 -9.54
N GLY A 153 -17.00 21.38 -9.31
CA GLY A 153 -16.90 19.97 -8.93
C GLY A 153 -16.55 19.73 -7.45
N LYS A 154 -16.52 20.79 -6.62
CA LYS A 154 -16.31 20.72 -5.17
C LYS A 154 -17.01 21.85 -4.44
N LEU A 155 -17.58 21.55 -3.27
CA LEU A 155 -18.16 22.54 -2.38
C LEU A 155 -17.07 23.46 -1.82
N LEU A 156 -17.17 24.78 -2.08
CA LEU A 156 -16.25 25.76 -1.50
C LEU A 156 -16.74 26.25 -0.13
N PRO A 157 -15.84 26.49 0.84
CA PRO A 157 -16.18 27.22 2.05
C PRO A 157 -16.43 28.70 1.72
N ILE A 158 -17.24 29.37 2.53
CA ILE A 158 -17.24 30.85 2.55
C ILE A 158 -16.03 31.27 3.40
N TYR A 159 -15.22 32.19 2.88
CA TYR A 159 -14.04 32.69 3.57
C TYR A 159 -14.39 33.32 4.94
N GLY A 160 -13.46 33.26 5.89
CA GLY A 160 -13.64 33.78 7.25
C GLY A 160 -14.56 32.95 8.17
N HIS A 161 -15.57 32.23 7.66
CA HIS A 161 -16.53 31.50 8.51
C HIS A 161 -15.90 30.42 9.40
N GLN A 162 -14.82 29.78 8.95
CA GLN A 162 -14.12 28.74 9.71
C GLN A 162 -13.55 29.25 11.05
N LEU A 163 -13.23 30.55 11.15
CA LEU A 163 -12.75 31.20 12.38
C LEU A 163 -13.71 31.00 13.56
N PHE A 164 -15.02 30.91 13.29
CA PHE A 164 -16.08 30.76 14.29
C PHE A 164 -16.57 29.31 14.46
N VAL A 165 -15.97 28.33 13.78
CA VAL A 165 -16.31 26.91 13.93
C VAL A 165 -15.47 26.29 15.05
N ASP A 166 -14.14 26.38 14.90
CA ASP A 166 -13.15 25.81 15.83
C ASP A 166 -12.48 26.88 16.70
N ALA A 167 -13.24 27.91 17.08
CA ALA A 167 -12.75 29.03 17.89
C ALA A 167 -12.23 28.53 19.26
N PRO A 168 -11.00 28.92 19.68
CA PRO A 168 -10.47 28.49 20.97
C PRO A 168 -11.30 29.09 22.12
N SER A 169 -11.50 28.31 23.18
CA SER A 169 -12.37 28.65 24.32
C SER A 169 -11.93 29.86 25.15
N THR A 170 -10.79 30.48 24.81
CA THR A 170 -10.21 31.65 25.48
C THR A 170 -10.84 32.99 25.06
N PHE A 171 -11.65 33.05 23.99
CA PHE A 171 -12.19 34.32 23.48
C PHE A 171 -13.28 34.97 24.35
N ALA A 172 -13.78 34.31 25.40
CA ALA A 172 -14.62 34.93 26.42
C ALA A 172 -14.52 34.21 27.79
N PRO A 173 -14.54 34.92 28.93
CA PRO A 173 -14.38 36.37 29.14
C PRO A 173 -13.04 36.72 29.82
N LEU A 174 -12.57 37.96 29.62
CA LEU A 174 -11.32 38.50 30.22
C LEU A 174 -11.48 38.92 31.70
N ASP A 175 -12.15 38.10 32.53
CA ASP A 175 -12.44 38.41 33.94
C ASP A 175 -11.22 38.37 34.87
N LYS A 176 -10.07 37.93 34.34
CA LYS A 176 -8.79 37.74 35.07
C LYS A 176 -7.58 38.24 34.26
N GLY A 177 -7.81 39.01 33.19
CA GLY A 177 -6.73 39.61 32.40
C GLY A 177 -6.07 40.79 33.12
N PRO A 178 -4.81 41.12 32.82
CA PRO A 178 -4.18 42.33 33.35
C PRO A 178 -4.92 43.56 32.82
N VAL A 179 -5.52 44.33 33.72
CA VAL A 179 -6.34 45.50 33.34
C VAL A 179 -5.43 46.64 32.87
N THR A 180 -5.79 47.28 31.76
CA THR A 180 -5.03 48.39 31.19
C THR A 180 -5.08 49.63 32.08
N SER A 181 -4.03 50.46 32.04
CA SER A 181 -3.87 51.69 32.83
C SER A 181 -4.91 52.77 32.53
N ASN A 182 -5.59 52.68 31.39
CA ASN A 182 -6.64 53.59 30.93
C ASN A 182 -8.07 53.08 31.24
N TYR A 183 -8.26 51.88 31.81
CA TYR A 183 -9.59 51.38 32.17
C TYR A 183 -10.29 52.33 33.15
N VAL A 184 -11.52 52.74 32.84
CA VAL A 184 -12.32 53.65 33.67
C VAL A 184 -13.19 52.85 34.63
N VAL A 185 -12.90 53.02 35.92
CA VAL A 185 -13.59 52.33 37.03
C VAL A 185 -15.06 52.75 37.09
N GLY A 186 -15.95 51.79 37.32
CA GLY A 186 -17.38 52.03 37.45
C GLY A 186 -18.08 51.09 38.45
N PRO A 187 -19.38 51.32 38.70
CA PRO A 187 -20.19 50.46 39.55
C PRO A 187 -20.11 48.98 39.15
N GLY A 188 -19.89 48.11 40.13
CA GLY A 188 -19.73 46.66 39.95
C GLY A 188 -18.30 46.15 39.78
N ASP A 189 -17.30 47.03 39.66
CA ASP A 189 -15.88 46.62 39.69
C ASP A 189 -15.44 46.29 41.14
N GLU A 190 -14.52 45.34 41.32
CA GLU A 190 -13.88 45.03 42.60
C GLU A 190 -12.49 45.69 42.69
N LEU A 191 -12.23 46.42 43.77
CA LEU A 191 -10.90 46.93 44.12
C LEU A 191 -10.27 46.09 45.23
N MET A 192 -9.10 45.52 44.96
CA MET A 192 -8.22 44.89 45.95
C MET A 192 -7.23 45.93 46.47
N ILE A 193 -7.34 46.27 47.76
CA ILE A 193 -6.61 47.38 48.38
C ILE A 193 -5.77 46.84 49.54
N HIS A 194 -4.46 47.03 49.44
CA HIS A 194 -3.47 46.60 50.41
C HIS A 194 -2.70 47.82 50.92
N ALA A 195 -2.75 48.08 52.22
CA ALA A 195 -1.96 49.14 52.86
C ALA A 195 -1.14 48.56 54.02
N TRP A 196 0.09 49.05 54.21
CA TRP A 196 1.00 48.61 55.28
C TRP A 196 1.87 49.77 55.78
N GLY A 197 2.47 49.61 56.98
CA GLY A 197 3.21 50.67 57.67
C GLY A 197 2.44 51.14 58.90
N SER A 198 2.24 52.45 59.06
CA SER A 198 1.47 53.03 60.17
C SER A 198 -0.03 52.72 60.16
N VAL A 199 -0.55 52.24 59.02
CA VAL A 199 -1.88 51.65 58.88
C VAL A 199 -1.74 50.32 58.14
N SER A 200 -2.51 49.31 58.55
CA SER A 200 -2.43 47.95 58.00
C SER A 200 -3.83 47.39 57.73
N PHE A 201 -4.17 47.22 56.46
CA PHE A 201 -5.39 46.51 56.06
C PHE A 201 -5.26 45.89 54.66
N ASN A 202 -6.05 44.84 54.44
CA ASN A 202 -6.18 44.11 53.19
C ASN A 202 -7.69 43.91 52.97
N VAL A 203 -8.26 44.62 52.00
CA VAL A 203 -9.71 44.60 51.74
C VAL A 203 -10.01 44.45 50.26
N ARG A 204 -11.08 43.71 49.97
CA ARG A 204 -11.75 43.68 48.68
C ARG A 204 -12.99 44.55 48.79
N GLN A 205 -13.17 45.52 47.90
CA GLN A 205 -14.31 46.44 47.92
C GLN A 205 -14.96 46.51 46.55
N LEU A 206 -16.24 46.13 46.49
CA LEU A 206 -17.07 46.31 45.31
C LEU A 206 -17.47 47.79 45.20
N VAL A 207 -17.31 48.38 44.03
CA VAL A 207 -17.78 49.75 43.73
C VAL A 207 -19.31 49.74 43.68
N ASP A 208 -19.94 50.49 44.60
CA ASP A 208 -21.39 50.55 44.75
C ASP A 208 -22.09 51.22 43.55
N ARG A 209 -23.43 51.15 43.52
CA ARG A 209 -24.26 51.77 42.46
C ARG A 209 -24.16 53.30 42.37
N SER A 210 -23.59 53.95 43.39
CA SER A 210 -23.34 55.39 43.45
C SER A 210 -21.90 55.75 43.05
N GLY A 211 -21.04 54.76 42.80
CA GLY A 211 -19.64 54.91 42.39
C GLY A 211 -18.62 54.94 43.54
N ASN A 212 -18.97 54.46 44.73
CA ASN A 212 -18.09 54.49 45.92
C ASN A 212 -17.61 53.10 46.36
N ILE A 213 -16.47 53.06 47.02
CA ILE A 213 -16.06 51.96 47.92
C ILE A 213 -16.26 52.37 49.38
N PHE A 214 -16.43 51.40 50.28
CA PHE A 214 -16.43 51.64 51.72
C PHE A 214 -15.14 51.12 52.35
N LEU A 215 -14.28 52.00 52.86
CA LEU A 215 -13.10 51.59 53.62
C LEU A 215 -13.38 51.65 55.13
N PRO A 216 -13.01 50.62 55.91
CA PRO A 216 -12.99 50.71 57.37
C PRO A 216 -12.21 51.95 57.83
N HIS A 217 -12.73 52.62 58.86
CA HIS A 217 -12.25 53.90 59.40
C HIS A 217 -12.41 55.13 58.47
N PHE A 218 -12.20 55.02 57.15
CA PHE A 218 -12.26 56.17 56.22
C PHE A 218 -13.65 56.41 55.59
N GLY A 219 -14.58 55.46 55.70
CA GLY A 219 -15.95 55.57 55.19
C GLY A 219 -16.07 55.44 53.67
N SER A 220 -17.12 56.03 53.10
CA SER A 220 -17.40 55.97 51.66
C SER A 220 -16.51 56.92 50.86
N ILE A 221 -15.77 56.38 49.89
CA ILE A 221 -14.89 57.13 48.98
C ILE A 221 -15.33 56.88 47.54
N ARG A 222 -15.65 57.93 46.79
CA ARG A 222 -15.99 57.85 45.37
C ARG A 222 -14.75 57.52 44.54
N VAL A 223 -14.85 56.49 43.69
CA VAL A 223 -13.79 56.03 42.78
C VAL A 223 -14.26 55.87 41.33
N ALA A 224 -15.57 55.77 41.08
CA ALA A 224 -16.08 55.63 39.72
C ALA A 224 -15.86 56.92 38.89
N GLY A 225 -15.32 56.73 37.68
CA GLY A 225 -14.89 57.80 36.78
C GLY A 225 -13.38 58.07 36.78
N LEU A 226 -12.61 57.46 37.70
CA LEU A 226 -11.14 57.47 37.66
C LEU A 226 -10.61 56.40 36.70
N HIS A 227 -9.45 56.66 36.11
CA HIS A 227 -8.67 55.62 35.43
C HIS A 227 -7.97 54.71 36.46
N SER A 228 -7.76 53.44 36.11
CA SER A 228 -7.13 52.43 36.96
C SER A 228 -5.73 52.85 37.46
N SER A 229 -4.97 53.59 36.63
CA SER A 229 -3.66 54.16 36.98
C SER A 229 -3.71 55.30 38.02
N GLU A 230 -4.83 56.01 38.14
CA GLU A 230 -5.00 57.12 39.09
C GLU A 230 -5.37 56.62 40.50
N LEU A 231 -5.97 55.43 40.61
CA LEU A 231 -6.50 54.86 41.85
C LEU A 231 -5.49 54.85 43.01
N ASN A 232 -4.25 54.41 42.76
CA ASN A 232 -3.27 54.23 43.83
C ASN A 232 -2.85 55.58 44.43
N GLN A 233 -2.62 56.58 43.57
CA GLN A 233 -2.30 57.94 44.00
C GLN A 233 -3.50 58.59 44.70
N PHE A 234 -4.70 58.47 44.12
CA PHE A 234 -5.92 59.06 44.67
C PHE A 234 -6.27 58.52 46.07
N LEU A 235 -6.15 57.21 46.29
CA LEU A 235 -6.39 56.61 47.61
C LEU A 235 -5.24 56.89 48.59
N SER A 236 -3.98 56.95 48.12
CA SER A 236 -2.84 57.42 48.93
C SER A 236 -3.06 58.85 49.45
N ASP A 237 -3.41 59.79 48.58
CA ASP A 237 -3.68 61.20 48.93
C ASP A 237 -4.94 61.35 49.82
N ARG A 238 -5.85 60.38 49.79
CA ARG A 238 -7.03 60.36 50.67
C ARG A 238 -6.69 59.87 52.08
N ILE A 239 -5.95 58.75 52.18
CA ILE A 239 -5.55 58.12 53.45
C ILE A 239 -4.44 58.91 54.15
N GLY A 240 -3.55 59.54 53.36
CA GLY A 240 -2.45 60.40 53.81
C GLY A 240 -2.87 61.70 54.51
N LYS A 241 -4.18 61.92 54.70
CA LYS A 241 -4.73 63.00 55.54
C LYS A 241 -4.76 62.62 57.02
N GLU A 242 -4.86 61.33 57.32
CA GLU A 242 -4.98 60.79 58.69
C GLU A 242 -3.74 59.98 59.09
N PHE A 243 -3.10 59.28 58.14
CA PHE A 243 -1.90 58.47 58.38
C PHE A 243 -0.67 59.00 57.64
N ARG A 244 0.52 58.71 58.17
CA ARG A 244 1.85 59.09 57.62
C ARG A 244 2.80 57.91 57.77
N GLN A 245 3.77 57.73 56.88
CA GLN A 245 4.65 56.55 56.85
C GLN A 245 3.86 55.23 56.67
N PHE A 246 3.08 55.18 55.59
CA PHE A 246 2.44 53.96 55.08
C PHE A 246 2.66 53.90 53.57
N ASP A 247 2.63 52.69 53.03
CA ASP A 247 2.55 52.43 51.59
C ASP A 247 1.16 51.88 51.26
N ILE A 248 0.76 52.00 49.99
CA ILE A 248 -0.50 51.44 49.47
C ILE A 248 -0.32 50.88 48.05
N SER A 249 -1.00 49.76 47.81
CA SER A 249 -1.18 49.15 46.51
C SER A 249 -2.66 48.91 46.26
N VAL A 250 -3.17 49.43 45.15
CA VAL A 250 -4.56 49.29 44.67
C VAL A 250 -4.53 48.57 43.34
N THR A 251 -5.29 47.49 43.23
CA THR A 251 -5.42 46.68 42.01
C THR A 251 -6.88 46.33 41.75
N LEU A 252 -7.23 46.04 40.50
CA LEU A 252 -8.58 45.59 40.12
C LEU A 252 -8.68 44.06 40.27
N GLY A 253 -9.77 43.62 40.89
CA GLY A 253 -10.17 42.22 41.01
C GLY A 253 -11.12 41.82 39.89
N GLN A 254 -12.30 41.29 40.24
CA GLN A 254 -13.37 41.05 39.27
C GLN A 254 -13.85 42.38 38.65
N LEU A 255 -14.02 42.40 37.32
CA LEU A 255 -14.58 43.55 36.61
C LEU A 255 -16.09 43.42 36.46
N ARG A 256 -16.78 44.56 36.36
CA ARG A 256 -18.23 44.61 36.09
C ARG A 256 -18.55 43.97 34.74
N SER A 257 -19.65 43.23 34.69
CA SER A 257 -20.22 42.75 33.43
C SER A 257 -21.01 43.86 32.73
N ILE A 258 -20.90 43.92 31.41
CA ILE A 258 -21.70 44.78 30.53
C ILE A 258 -22.72 43.93 29.76
N GLN A 259 -23.85 44.51 29.40
CA GLN A 259 -24.84 43.87 28.52
C GLN A 259 -24.88 44.57 27.16
N VAL A 260 -24.75 43.79 26.09
CA VAL A 260 -24.81 44.24 24.70
C VAL A 260 -25.81 43.40 23.91
N LEU A 261 -26.27 43.89 22.76
CA LEU A 261 -27.29 43.24 21.93
C LEU A 261 -26.74 42.93 20.53
N VAL A 262 -26.67 41.66 20.15
CA VAL A 262 -26.24 41.23 18.80
C VAL A 262 -27.46 40.91 17.95
N VAL A 263 -27.59 41.57 16.80
CA VAL A 263 -28.76 41.53 15.90
C VAL A 263 -28.38 41.50 14.42
N GLY A 264 -29.36 41.21 13.56
CA GLY A 264 -29.17 41.08 12.11
C GLY A 264 -28.93 39.62 11.71
N ARG A 265 -27.94 39.36 10.85
CA ARG A 265 -27.56 38.04 10.34
C ARG A 265 -26.46 37.36 11.16
N ALA A 266 -26.50 37.54 12.47
CA ALA A 266 -25.70 36.77 13.42
C ALA A 266 -26.04 35.28 13.36
N TYR A 267 -25.08 34.41 13.70
CA TYR A 267 -25.30 32.98 13.87
C TYR A 267 -26.21 32.68 15.09
N ARG A 268 -26.01 33.40 16.20
CA ARG A 268 -26.93 33.46 17.34
C ARG A 268 -27.21 34.93 17.69
N PRO A 269 -28.31 35.54 17.20
CA PRO A 269 -28.73 36.86 17.64
C PRO A 269 -29.33 36.79 19.06
N GLY A 270 -29.10 37.81 19.88
CA GLY A 270 -29.56 37.85 21.27
C GLY A 270 -28.78 38.86 22.13
N SER A 271 -29.17 38.96 23.41
CA SER A 271 -28.45 39.78 24.39
C SER A 271 -27.30 38.99 25.02
N TYR A 272 -26.12 39.58 25.07
CA TYR A 272 -24.89 38.99 25.59
C TYR A 272 -24.39 39.75 26.82
N THR A 273 -23.99 39.00 27.85
CA THR A 273 -23.32 39.52 29.04
C THR A 273 -21.83 39.25 28.91
N LEU A 274 -21.02 40.32 28.89
CA LEU A 274 -19.58 40.28 28.61
C LEU A 274 -18.80 41.05 29.70
N SER A 275 -17.47 40.97 29.68
CA SER A 275 -16.61 41.78 30.56
C SER A 275 -16.54 43.23 30.08
N ALA A 276 -16.34 44.20 30.98
CA ALA A 276 -16.14 45.60 30.62
C ALA A 276 -14.85 45.91 29.81
N LEU A 277 -13.99 44.91 29.58
CA LEU A 277 -12.85 44.97 28.65
C LEU A 277 -13.16 44.38 27.26
N SER A 278 -14.36 43.84 27.02
CA SER A 278 -14.67 43.16 25.76
C SER A 278 -14.84 44.12 24.57
N THR A 279 -14.30 43.73 23.43
CA THR A 279 -14.40 44.45 22.15
C THR A 279 -15.49 43.87 21.25
N LEU A 280 -15.71 44.51 20.10
CA LEU A 280 -16.63 44.05 19.05
C LEU A 280 -16.30 42.61 18.60
N VAL A 281 -15.01 42.27 18.45
CA VAL A 281 -14.54 40.92 18.12
C VAL A 281 -14.90 39.90 19.21
N ASN A 282 -14.76 40.22 20.51
CA ASN A 282 -15.20 39.30 21.58
C ASN A 282 -16.69 38.97 21.49
N ALA A 283 -17.53 39.97 21.20
CA ALA A 283 -18.97 39.78 21.06
C ALA A 283 -19.35 39.00 19.79
N LEU A 284 -18.58 39.13 18.71
CA LEU A 284 -18.71 38.27 17.54
C LEU A 284 -18.39 36.82 17.89
N PHE A 285 -17.29 36.52 18.59
CA PHE A 285 -17.01 35.16 19.05
C PHE A 285 -18.10 34.62 19.99
N ALA A 286 -18.59 35.42 20.95
CA ALA A 286 -19.66 35.03 21.86
C ALA A 286 -21.00 34.70 21.14
N SER A 287 -21.32 35.41 20.05
CA SER A 287 -22.48 35.15 19.20
C SER A 287 -22.24 34.06 18.13
N GLY A 288 -21.03 33.52 18.05
CA GLY A 288 -20.61 32.55 17.03
C GLY A 288 -20.41 33.16 15.65
N GLY A 289 -20.24 34.48 15.54
CA GLY A 289 -19.98 35.24 14.31
C GLY A 289 -21.21 35.44 13.42
N PRO A 290 -21.03 35.99 12.20
CA PRO A 290 -22.06 35.99 11.17
C PRO A 290 -22.51 34.57 10.78
N SER A 291 -23.80 34.42 10.49
CA SER A 291 -24.38 33.28 9.77
C SER A 291 -23.91 33.26 8.31
N SER A 292 -24.09 32.16 7.58
CA SER A 292 -23.73 32.04 6.15
C SER A 292 -24.44 33.03 5.19
N THR A 293 -25.32 33.89 5.71
CA THR A 293 -26.03 34.97 4.99
C THR A 293 -25.74 36.37 5.54
N GLY A 294 -24.85 36.50 6.53
CA GLY A 294 -24.44 37.79 7.11
C GLY A 294 -23.09 38.25 6.58
N SER A 295 -22.91 39.58 6.51
CA SER A 295 -21.65 40.17 6.08
C SER A 295 -20.54 39.91 7.09
N LEU A 296 -19.35 39.62 6.58
CA LEU A 296 -18.10 39.64 7.33
C LEU A 296 -17.38 40.98 7.20
N ARG A 297 -17.82 41.85 6.29
CA ARG A 297 -17.09 43.05 5.86
C ARG A 297 -17.72 44.38 6.30
N ALA A 298 -19.01 44.37 6.63
CA ALA A 298 -19.78 45.56 7.00
C ALA A 298 -20.43 45.42 8.40
N ILE A 299 -19.73 44.86 9.38
CA ILE A 299 -20.29 44.65 10.73
C ILE A 299 -20.30 45.97 11.50
N GLU A 300 -21.48 46.45 11.93
CA GLU A 300 -21.61 47.76 12.58
C GLU A 300 -21.70 47.66 14.11
N LEU A 301 -20.96 48.51 14.82
CA LEU A 301 -21.23 48.84 16.22
C LEU A 301 -22.10 50.09 16.30
N ARG A 302 -23.25 50.00 16.98
CA ARG A 302 -24.19 51.11 17.18
C ARG A 302 -24.37 51.45 18.66
N ARG A 303 -24.30 52.74 19.01
CA ARG A 303 -24.46 53.31 20.35
C ARG A 303 -25.36 54.54 20.26
N ASP A 304 -26.34 54.67 21.15
CA ASP A 304 -27.36 55.74 21.12
C ASP A 304 -28.02 55.95 19.74
N GLY A 305 -28.21 54.85 18.99
CA GLY A 305 -28.78 54.86 17.64
C GLY A 305 -27.85 55.32 16.50
N LYS A 306 -26.58 55.63 16.79
CA LYS A 306 -25.56 56.04 15.81
C LYS A 306 -24.55 54.92 15.57
N VAL A 307 -24.05 54.81 14.35
CA VAL A 307 -22.88 53.95 14.04
C VAL A 307 -21.63 54.60 14.65
N ILE A 308 -20.85 53.80 15.38
CA ILE A 308 -19.60 54.21 16.03
C ILE A 308 -18.38 53.73 15.23
N THR A 309 -18.43 52.51 14.70
CA THR A 309 -17.43 51.94 13.81
C THR A 309 -18.07 50.86 12.92
N THR A 310 -17.42 50.55 11.81
CA THR A 310 -17.74 49.41 10.94
C THR A 310 -16.49 48.55 10.80
N LEU A 311 -16.60 47.26 11.14
CA LEU A 311 -15.52 46.29 11.12
C LEU A 311 -15.57 45.44 9.84
N ASP A 312 -14.51 45.52 9.04
CA ASP A 312 -14.22 44.57 7.96
C ASP A 312 -13.34 43.45 8.50
N LEU A 313 -13.93 42.30 8.81
CA LEU A 313 -13.21 41.16 9.38
C LEU A 313 -12.19 40.57 8.39
N TYR A 314 -12.26 40.89 7.09
CA TYR A 314 -11.22 40.47 6.13
C TYR A 314 -9.91 41.23 6.39
N GLN A 315 -9.96 42.47 6.87
CA GLN A 315 -8.76 43.23 7.24
C GLN A 315 -8.11 42.64 8.49
N LEU A 316 -8.90 42.24 9.49
CA LEU A 316 -8.40 41.53 10.66
C LEU A 316 -7.78 40.17 10.30
N ILE A 317 -8.48 39.35 9.50
CA ILE A 317 -8.03 37.98 9.17
C ILE A 317 -6.84 37.96 8.21
N ALA A 318 -6.81 38.83 7.20
CA ALA A 318 -5.79 38.80 6.15
C ALA A 318 -4.60 39.74 6.40
N LEU A 319 -4.77 40.82 7.19
CA LEU A 319 -3.74 41.83 7.44
C LEU A 319 -3.39 42.00 8.93
N GLY A 320 -4.19 41.47 9.86
CA GLY A 320 -4.01 41.68 11.30
C GLY A 320 -4.42 43.09 11.77
N ASP A 321 -5.30 43.78 11.03
CA ASP A 321 -5.71 45.14 11.36
C ASP A 321 -6.85 45.16 12.41
N GLU A 322 -6.51 45.57 13.63
CA GLU A 322 -7.42 45.74 14.77
C GLU A 322 -7.99 47.17 14.91
N SER A 323 -7.67 48.10 14.00
CA SER A 323 -7.98 49.54 14.16
C SER A 323 -9.47 49.87 14.31
N ASN A 324 -10.35 48.98 13.82
CA ASN A 324 -11.81 49.13 13.90
C ASN A 324 -12.46 48.28 15.01
N ASP A 325 -11.70 47.51 15.80
CA ASP A 325 -12.23 46.70 16.91
C ASP A 325 -12.48 47.54 18.18
N ALA A 326 -13.59 48.27 18.19
CA ALA A 326 -13.91 49.20 19.26
C ALA A 326 -14.31 48.51 20.59
N PRO A 327 -13.93 49.08 21.75
CA PRO A 327 -14.37 48.60 23.06
C PRO A 327 -15.87 48.87 23.28
N LEU A 328 -16.54 47.88 23.85
CA LEU A 328 -17.99 47.89 24.07
C LEU A 328 -18.38 48.57 25.37
N LEU A 329 -19.56 49.20 25.38
CA LEU A 329 -20.21 49.81 26.53
C LEU A 329 -21.59 49.18 26.80
N PRO A 330 -22.12 49.30 28.04
CA PRO A 330 -23.48 48.85 28.35
C PRO A 330 -24.53 49.48 27.42
N GLY A 331 -25.37 48.65 26.81
CA GLY A 331 -26.42 49.09 25.89
C GLY A 331 -26.02 49.17 24.41
N ASP A 332 -24.77 48.83 24.07
CA ASP A 332 -24.33 48.76 22.68
C ASP A 332 -25.11 47.71 21.87
N VAL A 333 -25.36 48.03 20.60
CA VAL A 333 -26.05 47.18 19.63
C VAL A 333 -25.11 46.86 18.49
N ILE A 334 -24.80 45.58 18.31
CA ILE A 334 -23.96 45.06 17.22
C ILE A 334 -24.88 44.57 16.12
N TYR A 335 -24.78 45.18 14.94
CA TYR A 335 -25.64 44.89 13.79
C TYR A 335 -24.84 44.25 12.67
N ILE A 336 -25.17 43.00 12.34
CA ILE A 336 -24.59 42.27 11.22
C ILE A 336 -25.57 42.36 10.04
N PRO A 337 -25.29 43.14 8.97
CA PRO A 337 -26.15 43.21 7.79
C PRO A 337 -26.13 41.88 7.00
N PRO A 338 -27.00 41.71 6.00
CA PRO A 338 -26.84 40.68 4.98
C PRO A 338 -25.46 40.77 4.30
N ALA A 339 -24.93 39.63 3.86
CA ALA A 339 -23.72 39.61 3.03
C ALA A 339 -23.97 40.38 1.72
N GLY A 340 -22.97 41.15 1.29
CA GLY A 340 -22.94 41.82 -0.01
C GLY A 340 -22.66 40.87 -1.18
N PRO A 341 -22.26 41.42 -2.35
CA PRO A 341 -21.86 40.64 -3.52
C PRO A 341 -20.81 39.58 -3.20
N ARG A 342 -20.98 38.36 -3.73
CA ARG A 342 -20.06 37.24 -3.50
C ARG A 342 -19.63 36.56 -4.79
N ILE A 343 -18.35 36.20 -4.81
CA ILE A 343 -17.70 35.52 -5.93
C ILE A 343 -16.95 34.28 -5.45
N ALA A 344 -16.81 33.28 -6.31
CA ALA A 344 -16.06 32.07 -6.03
C ALA A 344 -14.67 32.12 -6.69
N VAL A 345 -13.61 31.81 -5.95
CA VAL A 345 -12.26 31.63 -6.52
C VAL A 345 -11.83 30.17 -6.37
N ALA A 346 -11.48 29.54 -7.49
CA ALA A 346 -11.29 28.11 -7.61
C ALA A 346 -10.05 27.72 -8.42
N GLY A 347 -9.65 26.45 -8.29
CA GLY A 347 -8.50 25.88 -8.99
C GLY A 347 -7.17 26.23 -8.31
N SER A 348 -6.19 26.69 -9.10
CA SER A 348 -4.79 26.92 -8.70
C SER A 348 -4.56 28.23 -7.93
N VAL A 349 -5.31 28.43 -6.85
CA VAL A 349 -5.12 29.53 -5.90
C VAL A 349 -4.74 29.00 -4.53
N ASN A 350 -4.04 29.80 -3.73
CA ASN A 350 -3.52 29.38 -2.44
C ASN A 350 -4.66 29.20 -1.42
N GLN A 351 -5.76 29.95 -1.54
CA GLN A 351 -6.96 29.81 -0.71
C GLN A 351 -8.26 29.79 -1.56
N PRO A 352 -8.71 28.63 -2.05
CA PRO A 352 -9.94 28.52 -2.85
C PRO A 352 -11.19 28.54 -1.96
N ALA A 353 -11.98 29.61 -2.05
CA ALA A 353 -13.17 29.86 -1.25
C ALA A 353 -14.16 30.79 -1.98
N ILE A 354 -15.31 31.03 -1.36
CA ILE A 354 -16.25 32.10 -1.74
C ILE A 354 -15.95 33.34 -0.90
N TYR A 355 -15.83 34.50 -1.55
CA TYR A 355 -15.43 35.78 -0.97
C TYR A 355 -16.52 36.83 -1.13
N GLU A 356 -16.69 37.67 -0.11
CA GLU A 356 -17.50 38.89 -0.16
C GLU A 356 -16.64 40.04 -0.70
N ILE A 357 -17.12 40.68 -1.77
CA ILE A 357 -16.42 41.74 -2.50
C ILE A 357 -17.17 43.07 -2.42
N HIS A 358 -16.46 44.16 -2.70
CA HIS A 358 -17.06 45.49 -2.87
C HIS A 358 -17.41 45.76 -4.34
N ASP A 359 -18.36 46.68 -4.57
CA ASP A 359 -18.70 47.13 -5.92
C ASP A 359 -17.46 47.71 -6.62
N GLY A 360 -17.08 47.10 -7.75
CA GLY A 360 -15.89 47.49 -8.52
C GLY A 360 -14.60 46.73 -8.18
N ASP A 361 -14.62 45.77 -7.26
CA ASP A 361 -13.49 44.83 -7.08
C ASP A 361 -13.19 44.08 -8.40
N THR A 362 -11.90 43.84 -8.68
CA THR A 362 -11.44 43.22 -9.94
C THR A 362 -10.93 41.81 -9.74
N VAL A 363 -10.67 41.10 -10.85
CA VAL A 363 -9.96 39.80 -10.85
C VAL A 363 -8.64 39.86 -10.05
N SER A 364 -7.92 41.00 -10.07
CA SER A 364 -6.74 41.23 -9.23
C SER A 364 -7.06 41.26 -7.73
N ALA A 365 -8.19 41.85 -7.32
CA ALA A 365 -8.63 41.88 -5.93
C ALA A 365 -9.03 40.46 -5.44
N ALA A 366 -9.83 39.73 -6.23
CA ALA A 366 -10.20 38.35 -5.89
C ALA A 366 -8.98 37.41 -5.78
N ILE A 367 -7.98 37.55 -6.65
CA ILE A 367 -6.74 36.75 -6.55
C ILE A 367 -5.93 37.13 -5.30
N LYS A 368 -5.92 38.40 -4.87
CA LYS A 368 -5.29 38.80 -3.60
C LYS A 368 -6.03 38.22 -2.39
N LEU A 369 -7.37 38.26 -2.39
CA LEU A 369 -8.20 37.64 -1.34
C LEU A 369 -7.97 36.13 -1.26
N ALA A 370 -7.78 35.46 -2.40
CA ALA A 370 -7.41 34.04 -2.48
C ALA A 370 -5.93 33.74 -2.15
N ALA A 371 -5.24 34.66 -1.48
CA ALA A 371 -3.81 34.60 -1.11
C ALA A 371 -2.85 34.37 -2.30
N GLY A 372 -3.26 34.77 -3.51
CA GLY A 372 -2.49 34.60 -4.74
C GLY A 372 -2.70 33.25 -5.44
N THR A 373 -2.04 33.09 -6.58
CA THR A 373 -2.00 31.82 -7.33
C THR A 373 -0.93 30.87 -6.79
N THR A 374 -1.11 29.56 -6.99
CA THR A 374 -0.07 28.56 -6.67
C THR A 374 1.08 28.61 -7.69
N SER A 375 2.24 28.04 -7.33
CA SER A 375 3.41 27.94 -8.23
C SER A 375 3.20 27.10 -9.49
N ILE A 376 2.09 26.35 -9.57
CA ILE A 376 1.69 25.54 -10.74
C ILE A 376 0.47 26.13 -11.48
N ALA A 377 0.10 27.38 -11.20
CA ALA A 377 -1.05 28.03 -11.81
C ALA A 377 -0.78 28.49 -13.25
N ALA A 378 -1.70 28.16 -14.17
CA ALA A 378 -1.60 28.54 -15.57
C ALA A 378 -1.94 30.03 -15.77
N LEU A 379 -0.96 30.93 -15.61
CA LEU A 379 -1.14 32.38 -15.77
C LEU A 379 -1.58 32.83 -17.17
N GLN A 380 -1.57 31.92 -18.16
CA GLN A 380 -2.10 32.13 -19.52
C GLN A 380 -3.52 31.57 -19.73
N ARG A 381 -4.13 30.93 -18.72
CA ARG A 381 -5.50 30.41 -18.76
C ARG A 381 -6.16 30.39 -17.37
N ALA A 382 -7.03 31.36 -17.14
CA ALA A 382 -8.13 31.27 -16.21
C ALA A 382 -9.45 31.47 -16.97
N GLU A 383 -10.54 30.95 -16.42
CA GLU A 383 -11.89 31.17 -16.93
C GLU A 383 -12.69 31.91 -15.87
N LEU A 384 -13.40 32.97 -16.26
CA LEU A 384 -14.39 33.65 -15.42
C LEU A 384 -15.77 33.31 -15.97
N GLU A 385 -16.54 32.53 -15.22
CA GLU A 385 -17.94 32.28 -15.51
C GLU A 385 -18.81 33.33 -14.81
N ARG A 386 -19.74 33.93 -15.57
CA ARG A 386 -20.66 34.97 -15.15
C ARG A 386 -22.10 34.58 -15.43
N ILE A 387 -23.02 35.03 -14.58
CA ILE A 387 -24.46 35.03 -14.83
C ILE A 387 -24.82 36.47 -15.21
N ASP A 388 -25.35 36.68 -16.41
CA ASP A 388 -25.80 38.00 -16.86
C ASP A 388 -27.24 38.31 -16.36
N SER A 389 -27.71 39.55 -16.52
CA SER A 389 -29.01 40.03 -16.00
C SER A 389 -30.22 39.20 -16.41
N ASP A 390 -30.10 38.51 -17.55
CA ASP A 390 -31.17 37.77 -18.19
C ASP A 390 -31.18 36.29 -17.76
N GLY A 391 -30.24 35.88 -16.89
CA GLY A 391 -30.10 34.52 -16.33
C GLY A 391 -29.22 33.57 -17.15
N GLU A 392 -28.75 34.00 -18.32
CA GLU A 392 -27.81 33.24 -19.14
C GLU A 392 -26.41 33.19 -18.54
N ARG A 393 -25.67 32.10 -18.83
CA ARG A 393 -24.30 31.86 -18.33
C ARG A 393 -23.28 32.03 -19.45
N HIS A 394 -22.29 32.89 -19.21
CA HIS A 394 -21.21 33.15 -20.15
C HIS A 394 -19.84 32.90 -19.52
N VAL A 395 -18.90 32.37 -20.30
CA VAL A 395 -17.53 32.07 -19.87
C VAL A 395 -16.57 32.99 -20.62
N ILE A 396 -15.70 33.65 -19.86
CA ILE A 396 -14.71 34.61 -20.36
C ILE A 396 -13.31 34.04 -20.11
N ASP A 397 -12.55 33.79 -21.18
CA ASP A 397 -11.14 33.40 -21.10
C ASP A 397 -10.25 34.59 -20.67
N LEU A 398 -9.47 34.41 -19.61
CA LEU A 398 -8.62 35.42 -18.99
C LEU A 398 -7.15 34.99 -18.92
N LYS A 399 -6.24 35.94 -19.20
CA LYS A 399 -4.79 35.81 -18.99
C LYS A 399 -4.36 36.62 -17.77
N LEU A 400 -4.00 35.93 -16.69
CA LEU A 400 -3.57 36.47 -15.39
C LEU A 400 -2.13 37.05 -15.42
N SER A 401 -1.75 37.64 -16.54
CA SER A 401 -0.43 38.22 -16.83
C SER A 401 -0.55 39.42 -17.78
N SER A 402 -1.75 40.01 -17.84
CA SER A 402 -2.17 41.06 -18.78
C SER A 402 -3.14 42.04 -18.11
N ASP A 403 -3.61 43.04 -18.87
CA ASP A 403 -4.62 44.01 -18.44
C ASP A 403 -5.94 43.37 -17.97
N GLN A 404 -6.23 42.13 -18.41
CA GLN A 404 -7.44 41.38 -18.01
C GLN A 404 -7.55 41.11 -16.49
N MET A 405 -6.49 41.33 -15.70
CA MET A 405 -6.59 41.32 -14.23
C MET A 405 -7.42 42.50 -13.68
N GLN A 406 -7.67 43.55 -14.47
CA GLN A 406 -8.52 44.68 -14.11
C GLN A 406 -9.98 44.51 -14.55
N THR A 407 -10.37 43.33 -15.06
CA THR A 407 -11.79 43.01 -15.34
C THR A 407 -12.59 43.14 -14.03
N PRO A 408 -13.67 43.93 -13.99
CA PRO A 408 -14.52 44.08 -12.81
C PRO A 408 -15.35 42.82 -12.59
N LEU A 409 -15.53 42.46 -11.32
CA LEU A 409 -16.33 41.32 -10.87
C LEU A 409 -17.75 41.76 -10.50
N HIS A 410 -18.68 40.80 -10.58
CA HIS A 410 -20.10 40.98 -10.27
C HIS A 410 -20.56 39.88 -9.31
N ASP A 411 -21.69 40.09 -8.61
CA ASP A 411 -22.27 39.05 -7.75
C ASP A 411 -22.55 37.76 -8.55
N GLY A 412 -22.21 36.61 -7.97
CA GLY A 412 -22.37 35.30 -8.62
C GLY A 412 -21.22 34.85 -9.52
N ASP A 413 -20.20 35.68 -9.79
CA ASP A 413 -19.05 35.31 -10.61
C ASP A 413 -18.27 34.10 -10.05
N VAL A 414 -17.78 33.23 -10.93
CA VAL A 414 -16.95 32.06 -10.61
C VAL A 414 -15.64 32.10 -11.39
N LEU A 415 -14.55 32.46 -10.71
CA LEU A 415 -13.19 32.53 -11.26
C LEU A 415 -12.44 31.20 -11.06
N ARG A 416 -12.11 30.52 -12.15
CA ARG A 416 -11.39 29.24 -12.18
C ARG A 416 -9.99 29.39 -12.78
N VAL A 417 -8.96 29.22 -11.95
CA VAL A 417 -7.54 29.25 -12.38
C VAL A 417 -7.05 27.83 -12.66
N PHE A 418 -6.53 27.54 -13.86
CA PHE A 418 -6.08 26.18 -14.21
C PHE A 418 -4.68 25.85 -13.68
N GLN A 419 -4.32 24.56 -13.68
CA GLN A 419 -2.95 24.11 -13.47
C GLN A 419 -2.19 24.11 -14.80
N LEU A 420 -0.86 24.29 -14.78
CA LEU A 420 -0.02 24.00 -15.96
C LEU A 420 -0.19 22.53 -16.34
N ALA A 421 -0.36 22.27 -17.64
CA ALA A 421 -0.22 20.92 -18.17
C ALA A 421 1.24 20.45 -17.97
N PRO A 422 1.50 19.20 -17.57
CA PRO A 422 2.85 18.67 -17.32
C PRO A 422 3.61 18.34 -18.64
N LYS A 423 3.54 19.25 -19.62
CA LYS A 423 4.23 19.17 -20.91
C LYS A 423 5.54 19.98 -20.83
N PHE A 424 6.57 19.49 -21.53
CA PHE A 424 7.84 20.19 -21.67
C PHE A 424 8.02 20.54 -23.16
N ASP A 425 7.90 21.83 -23.48
CA ASP A 425 7.98 22.33 -24.87
C ASP A 425 9.42 22.45 -25.40
N ASN A 426 10.42 22.08 -24.58
CA ASN A 426 11.85 22.22 -24.86
C ASN A 426 12.69 20.99 -24.44
N ALA A 427 12.11 19.79 -24.43
CA ALA A 427 12.81 18.57 -24.01
C ALA A 427 12.52 17.35 -24.90
N VAL A 428 13.49 16.45 -25.00
CA VAL A 428 13.34 15.08 -25.54
C VAL A 428 13.41 14.09 -24.38
N ILE A 429 12.69 12.98 -24.47
CA ILE A 429 12.70 11.92 -23.44
C ILE A 429 13.47 10.72 -23.97
N LEU A 430 14.47 10.24 -23.22
CA LEU A 430 15.19 8.99 -23.48
C LEU A 430 14.76 7.94 -22.45
N ARG A 431 14.37 6.73 -22.90
CA ARG A 431 13.93 5.64 -22.02
C ARG A 431 14.25 4.25 -22.61
N GLY A 432 14.03 3.21 -21.79
CA GLY A 432 14.26 1.82 -22.16
C GLY A 432 15.59 1.29 -21.61
N ASN A 433 16.25 0.38 -22.32
CA ASN A 433 17.52 -0.22 -21.91
C ASN A 433 18.68 0.78 -22.16
N VAL A 434 18.81 1.77 -21.28
CA VAL A 434 19.79 2.87 -21.36
C VAL A 434 20.46 3.14 -20.01
N ALA A 435 21.68 3.68 -20.01
CA ALA A 435 22.43 4.00 -18.80
C ALA A 435 21.78 5.11 -17.96
N ASN A 436 21.25 6.14 -18.63
CA ASN A 436 20.67 7.34 -18.01
C ASN A 436 19.30 7.68 -18.66
N PRO A 437 18.20 7.00 -18.27
CA PRO A 437 16.87 7.36 -18.72
C PRO A 437 16.45 8.71 -18.11
N GLY A 438 15.83 9.59 -18.90
CA GLY A 438 15.52 10.94 -18.42
C GLY A 438 14.98 11.90 -19.46
N ARG A 439 14.89 13.17 -19.07
CA ARG A 439 14.55 14.31 -19.94
C ARG A 439 15.81 15.07 -20.27
N TYR A 440 16.05 15.30 -21.56
CA TYR A 440 17.21 16.01 -22.08
C TYR A 440 16.73 17.34 -22.67
N ALA A 441 17.41 18.44 -22.35
CA ALA A 441 17.06 19.76 -22.88
C ALA A 441 17.31 19.78 -24.40
N TRP A 442 16.26 20.02 -25.17
CA TRP A 442 16.35 20.07 -26.63
C TRP A 442 17.04 21.34 -27.09
N HIS A 443 17.86 21.23 -28.14
CA HIS A 443 18.39 22.33 -28.91
C HIS A 443 18.17 22.09 -30.40
N GLU A 444 18.22 23.15 -31.19
CA GLU A 444 18.13 23.07 -32.64
C GLU A 444 19.22 22.14 -33.21
N GLY A 445 18.86 21.33 -34.21
CA GLY A 445 19.75 20.35 -34.83
C GLY A 445 20.06 19.09 -34.02
N MET A 446 19.51 18.89 -32.81
CA MET A 446 19.75 17.70 -31.96
C MET A 446 19.40 16.38 -32.66
N ARG A 447 20.23 15.35 -32.51
CA ARG A 447 20.09 14.01 -33.12
C ARG A 447 20.17 12.88 -32.11
N ILE A 448 19.86 11.66 -32.56
CA ILE A 448 19.93 10.44 -31.73
C ILE A 448 21.30 10.27 -31.07
N ARG A 449 22.40 10.50 -31.81
CA ARG A 449 23.77 10.36 -31.29
C ARG A 449 24.12 11.39 -30.19
N ASP A 450 23.38 12.49 -30.07
CA ASP A 450 23.56 13.47 -28.97
C ASP A 450 22.96 12.96 -27.65
N LEU A 451 21.93 12.10 -27.72
CA LEU A 451 21.38 11.39 -26.56
C LEU A 451 22.13 10.09 -26.26
N ILE A 452 22.67 9.42 -27.29
CA ILE A 452 23.32 8.12 -27.21
C ILE A 452 24.67 8.18 -27.96
N PRO A 453 25.68 8.88 -27.42
CA PRO A 453 26.96 9.09 -28.10
C PRO A 453 27.84 7.83 -28.17
N SER A 454 27.60 6.82 -27.34
CA SER A 454 28.39 5.57 -27.37
C SER A 454 27.63 4.38 -26.79
N LYS A 455 28.19 3.18 -26.92
CA LYS A 455 27.65 1.94 -26.32
C LYS A 455 27.56 2.02 -24.79
N GLU A 456 28.43 2.79 -24.14
CA GLU A 456 28.42 3.01 -22.68
C GLU A 456 27.13 3.71 -22.23
N SER A 457 26.55 4.56 -23.09
CA SER A 457 25.23 5.19 -22.86
C SER A 457 24.07 4.19 -22.81
N LEU A 458 24.31 2.91 -23.18
CA LEU A 458 23.35 1.81 -23.16
C LEU A 458 23.60 0.80 -22.03
N ILE A 459 24.69 0.93 -21.26
CA ILE A 459 25.00 -0.01 -20.17
C ILE A 459 24.27 0.45 -18.90
N THR A 460 23.23 -0.27 -18.51
CA THR A 460 22.47 0.04 -17.27
C THR A 460 23.35 -0.10 -16.02
N ARG A 461 23.03 0.68 -14.99
CA ARG A 461 23.74 0.59 -13.70
C ARG A 461 23.62 -0.81 -13.09
N ASP A 462 22.49 -1.48 -13.27
CA ASP A 462 22.29 -2.84 -12.77
C ASP A 462 23.15 -3.87 -13.51
N ALA A 463 23.37 -3.71 -14.82
CA ALA A 463 24.32 -4.54 -15.56
C ALA A 463 25.78 -4.36 -15.09
N LEU A 464 26.16 -3.16 -14.62
CA LEU A 464 27.46 -2.92 -13.99
C LEU A 464 27.52 -3.48 -12.56
N ASN A 465 26.49 -3.23 -11.74
CA ASN A 465 26.39 -3.74 -10.38
C ASN A 465 26.49 -5.28 -10.37
N SER A 466 25.71 -5.97 -11.20
CA SER A 466 25.68 -7.43 -11.27
C SER A 466 26.97 -8.04 -11.82
N ARG A 467 27.69 -7.36 -12.72
CA ARG A 467 29.06 -7.77 -13.11
C ARG A 467 30.04 -7.60 -11.96
N ASN A 468 30.02 -6.46 -11.28
CA ASN A 468 30.91 -6.19 -10.14
C ASN A 468 30.63 -7.16 -8.97
N ALA A 469 29.37 -7.58 -8.78
CA ALA A 469 28.97 -8.57 -7.80
C ALA A 469 29.51 -9.99 -8.08
N LEU A 470 30.00 -10.29 -9.29
CA LEU A 470 30.73 -11.54 -9.58
C LEU A 470 32.21 -11.48 -9.16
N ALA A 471 32.75 -10.28 -8.93
CA ALA A 471 34.12 -10.10 -8.44
C ALA A 471 34.23 -10.12 -6.90
N LEU A 472 33.10 -10.13 -6.19
CA LEU A 472 33.03 -10.21 -4.73
C LEU A 472 32.89 -11.66 -4.26
N THR A 473 33.68 -12.04 -3.25
CA THR A 473 33.43 -13.28 -2.48
C THR A 473 32.09 -13.18 -1.73
N ASP A 474 31.53 -14.32 -1.28
CA ASP A 474 30.24 -14.28 -0.56
C ASP A 474 30.28 -13.50 0.75
N ASP A 475 31.42 -13.47 1.43
CA ASP A 475 31.59 -12.68 2.65
C ASP A 475 31.57 -11.17 2.33
N GLU A 476 32.27 -10.74 1.27
CA GLU A 476 32.23 -9.36 0.77
C GLU A 476 30.84 -8.99 0.23
N ARG A 477 30.19 -9.89 -0.51
CA ARG A 477 28.81 -9.75 -1.02
C ARG A 477 27.82 -9.56 0.12
N THR A 478 27.95 -10.37 1.18
CA THR A 478 27.13 -10.29 2.39
C THR A 478 27.41 -9.01 3.19
N HIS A 479 28.67 -8.59 3.25
CA HIS A 479 29.07 -7.34 3.90
C HIS A 479 28.54 -6.10 3.16
N ALA A 480 28.67 -6.07 1.82
CA ALA A 480 28.15 -5.01 0.96
C ALA A 480 26.62 -4.90 1.06
N ASN A 481 25.90 -6.03 0.96
CA ASN A 481 24.44 -6.05 1.13
C ASN A 481 24.00 -5.56 2.52
N ARG A 482 24.77 -5.88 3.58
CA ARG A 482 24.50 -5.38 4.94
C ARG A 482 24.69 -3.85 5.05
N ILE A 483 25.63 -3.28 4.30
CA ILE A 483 25.85 -1.82 4.21
C ILE A 483 24.77 -1.12 3.37
N GLU A 484 24.32 -1.71 2.25
CA GLU A 484 23.17 -1.18 1.51
C GLU A 484 21.88 -1.21 2.35
N LEU A 485 21.65 -2.28 3.11
CA LEU A 485 20.48 -2.40 3.99
C LEU A 485 20.50 -1.37 5.11
N SER A 486 21.64 -1.14 5.79
CA SER A 486 21.73 -0.13 6.83
C SER A 486 21.60 1.30 6.30
N SER A 487 22.21 1.61 5.15
CA SER A 487 22.12 2.94 4.52
C SER A 487 20.76 3.25 3.88
N ARG A 488 20.01 2.23 3.45
CA ARG A 488 18.58 2.40 3.10
C ARG A 488 17.73 2.65 4.33
N ASN A 489 17.99 1.98 5.45
CA ASN A 489 17.19 2.15 6.67
C ASN A 489 17.39 3.53 7.32
N SER A 490 18.59 4.12 7.24
CA SER A 490 18.82 5.50 7.72
C SER A 490 18.00 6.52 6.92
N ASN A 491 17.82 6.33 5.61
CA ASN A 491 17.04 7.24 4.76
C ASN A 491 15.51 7.08 4.88
N MET A 492 15.00 6.20 5.75
CA MET A 492 13.56 6.04 6.01
C MET A 492 13.08 6.55 7.37
N ASN A 493 13.97 7.01 8.26
CA ASN A 493 13.61 7.44 9.62
C ASN A 493 13.66 8.97 9.86
N ASP A 494 14.27 9.75 8.97
CA ASP A 494 14.47 11.21 9.15
C ASP A 494 13.22 12.05 8.79
N ASN A 495 12.04 11.68 9.32
CA ASN A 495 10.91 12.62 9.38
C ASN A 495 9.85 12.32 10.48
N ALA A 496 10.29 12.23 11.74
CA ALA A 496 9.40 12.32 12.91
C ALA A 496 10.05 13.22 13.98
N GLY A 497 9.35 14.28 14.38
CA GLY A 497 9.90 15.38 15.18
C GLY A 497 10.10 15.10 16.68
N MET A 498 11.17 15.66 17.23
CA MET A 498 11.55 15.68 18.65
C MET A 498 10.48 16.21 19.61
N GLN A 499 10.43 15.66 20.84
CA GLN A 499 10.47 16.34 22.16
C GLN A 499 10.21 15.29 23.28
N SER A 500 10.75 15.38 24.51
CA SER A 500 11.86 16.18 25.08
C SER A 500 12.25 15.70 26.49
N GLY A 501 13.55 15.61 26.79
CA GLY A 501 14.09 15.41 28.16
C GLY A 501 14.00 13.98 28.73
N SER A 502 14.83 13.56 29.69
CA SER A 502 15.99 14.22 30.32
C SER A 502 16.87 13.20 31.07
N SER A 503 18.20 13.39 31.06
CA SER A 503 19.18 12.87 32.04
C SER A 503 19.31 11.33 32.24
N ASP A 504 20.49 10.74 32.48
CA ASP A 504 21.84 11.30 32.73
C ASP A 504 22.96 10.46 32.08
N ASN A 505 24.17 11.03 32.02
CA ASN A 505 25.39 10.31 31.66
C ASN A 505 25.84 9.36 32.78
N ASN A 506 26.31 8.16 32.43
CA ASN A 506 27.75 7.90 32.58
C ASN A 506 28.24 6.73 31.71
N GLN A 507 29.56 6.66 31.51
CA GLN A 507 30.21 5.93 30.41
C GLN A 507 30.68 4.51 30.78
N ASP A 508 30.94 3.73 29.73
CA ASP A 508 31.69 2.47 29.75
C ASP A 508 33.04 2.53 30.49
N SER A 509 33.53 1.36 30.91
CA SER A 509 34.83 0.76 30.50
C SER A 509 35.48 -0.09 31.62
N GLN A 510 36.36 -1.06 31.36
CA GLN A 510 36.64 -1.96 30.22
C GLN A 510 37.46 -3.16 30.77
N THR A 511 37.52 -4.28 30.05
CA THR A 511 38.56 -5.31 30.23
C THR A 511 39.62 -5.21 29.12
N SER A 512 40.84 -5.67 29.41
CA SER A 512 42.07 -5.21 28.74
C SER A 512 42.71 -6.20 27.75
N GLY A 513 43.49 -5.66 26.80
CA GLY A 513 44.31 -6.42 25.86
C GLY A 513 45.11 -5.53 24.89
N THR A 514 46.34 -5.17 25.24
CA THR A 514 47.12 -4.10 24.58
C THR A 514 48.31 -4.62 23.73
N PRO A 515 48.63 -3.99 22.58
CA PRO A 515 49.95 -4.08 21.94
C PRO A 515 51.02 -3.19 22.65
N PRO A 516 52.33 -3.33 22.34
CA PRO A 516 53.43 -2.87 23.22
C PRO A 516 53.81 -1.37 23.14
N PRO A 517 54.64 -0.85 24.08
CA PRO A 517 54.71 0.58 24.42
C PRO A 517 56.09 1.25 24.21
N SER A 518 56.18 2.56 24.50
CA SER A 518 57.43 3.22 24.89
C SER A 518 57.22 4.47 25.77
N SER A 519 57.88 4.54 26.94
CA SER A 519 58.20 5.73 27.79
C SER A 519 57.09 6.72 28.18
N GLY A 520 56.99 7.19 29.44
CA GLY A 520 57.79 6.89 30.64
C GLY A 520 57.58 7.95 31.75
N ASP A 521 57.83 7.57 33.00
CA ASP A 521 57.89 8.41 34.22
C ASP A 521 56.62 9.18 34.68
N ALA A 522 56.35 9.42 35.97
CA ALA A 522 56.75 8.73 37.20
C ALA A 522 55.87 9.16 38.40
N ALA A 523 55.93 8.37 39.49
CA ALA A 523 55.79 8.76 40.91
C ALA A 523 54.40 8.99 41.59
N LYS A 524 54.13 8.10 42.58
CA LYS A 524 53.69 8.39 43.99
C LYS A 524 52.21 8.77 44.27
N THR A 525 51.57 8.42 45.41
CA THR A 525 51.91 7.56 46.59
C THR A 525 50.69 7.35 47.54
N ASN A 526 50.49 6.13 48.11
CA ASN A 526 49.70 5.78 49.34
C ASN A 526 48.16 6.08 49.37
N GLN A 527 47.31 5.60 50.30
CA GLN A 527 47.23 4.53 51.34
C GLN A 527 45.71 4.28 51.62
N ALA A 528 45.13 3.07 51.63
CA ALA A 528 45.09 2.00 52.67
C ALA A 528 43.94 2.06 53.72
N SER A 529 43.35 0.89 54.07
CA SER A 529 42.39 0.62 55.20
C SER A 529 40.92 1.09 55.01
N GLN A 530 39.84 0.53 55.63
CA GLN A 530 39.66 -0.61 56.58
C GLN A 530 38.18 -1.14 56.62
N THR A 531 37.94 -2.28 57.31
CA THR A 531 36.71 -2.96 57.86
C THR A 531 35.37 -2.18 58.05
N GLY A 532 34.16 -2.78 58.19
CA GLY A 532 33.65 -4.18 58.22
C GLY A 532 32.34 -4.37 59.08
N SER A 533 31.60 -5.50 58.97
CA SER A 533 30.41 -5.95 59.81
C SER A 533 29.06 -5.17 59.73
N SER A 534 27.85 -5.64 60.13
CA SER A 534 27.30 -6.99 60.55
C SER A 534 25.74 -7.05 60.75
N ASN A 535 25.12 -8.23 60.49
CA ASN A 535 23.99 -8.95 61.19
C ASN A 535 22.52 -8.41 61.46
N GLN A 536 21.54 -9.23 60.99
CA GLN A 536 20.45 -9.96 61.72
C GLN A 536 19.00 -9.43 62.05
N ASN A 537 18.02 -10.33 61.73
CA ASN A 537 16.80 -10.78 62.47
C ASN A 537 15.35 -10.25 62.21
N THR A 538 14.36 -11.05 62.68
CA THR A 538 12.95 -11.29 62.20
C THR A 538 11.96 -11.48 63.40
N PRO A 539 10.66 -11.93 63.30
CA PRO A 539 9.72 -12.21 62.19
C PRO A 539 8.46 -11.26 62.22
N PRO A 540 7.13 -11.58 62.43
CA PRO A 540 6.34 -12.80 62.75
C PRO A 540 5.20 -13.15 61.72
N THR A 541 4.06 -13.74 62.14
CA THR A 541 2.84 -14.14 61.34
C THR A 541 1.63 -14.38 62.29
N PRO A 542 0.44 -15.03 62.01
CA PRO A 542 -0.03 -16.03 60.99
C PRO A 542 -1.17 -15.46 60.07
N SER A 543 -2.14 -16.13 59.43
CA SER A 543 -2.72 -17.51 59.26
C SER A 543 -3.55 -17.54 57.92
N GLN A 544 -4.24 -18.55 57.36
CA GLN A 544 -4.71 -19.94 57.66
C GLN A 544 -4.51 -20.84 56.40
N MET A 545 -4.32 -22.16 56.44
CA MET A 545 -5.28 -23.32 56.45
C MET A 545 -6.43 -23.31 55.40
N ARG A 546 -6.75 -24.41 54.68
CA ARG A 546 -6.70 -25.85 55.06
C ARG A 546 -6.26 -26.88 53.96
N THR A 547 -5.26 -27.71 54.32
CA THR A 547 -5.11 -29.19 54.13
C THR A 547 -5.13 -29.93 52.76
N MET A 548 -4.09 -30.77 52.54
CA MET A 548 -4.04 -31.96 51.66
C MET A 548 -4.14 -33.28 52.47
N PRO A 549 -4.18 -34.47 51.83
CA PRO A 549 -3.02 -35.40 51.78
C PRO A 549 -2.90 -36.20 50.44
N ALA A 550 -1.86 -36.98 50.10
CA ALA A 550 -0.43 -37.11 50.51
C ALA A 550 0.33 -37.98 49.46
N SER A 551 1.68 -38.00 49.51
CA SER A 551 2.59 -38.85 48.69
C SER A 551 2.81 -40.25 49.30
N PRO A 552 3.54 -41.21 48.68
CA PRO A 552 5.03 -41.17 48.67
C PRO A 552 5.77 -41.82 47.46
N GLU A 553 7.09 -41.57 47.40
CA GLU A 553 8.19 -42.43 46.89
C GLU A 553 8.26 -42.92 45.41
N ASP A 554 9.38 -43.50 44.93
CA ASP A 554 10.75 -42.91 44.76
C ASP A 554 11.60 -43.74 43.75
N GLN A 555 12.63 -43.10 43.18
CA GLN A 555 13.97 -43.64 42.85
C GLN A 555 14.28 -44.68 41.72
N VAL A 556 15.49 -44.48 41.14
CA VAL A 556 16.40 -45.34 40.32
C VAL A 556 15.99 -45.79 38.88
N PRO A 557 16.96 -46.11 37.98
CA PRO A 557 16.87 -45.71 36.56
C PRO A 557 17.03 -46.86 35.54
N SER A 558 17.10 -46.52 34.25
CA SER A 558 17.60 -47.41 33.20
C SER A 558 18.62 -46.72 32.28
N SER A 559 19.75 -47.39 32.05
CA SER A 559 20.76 -47.01 31.08
C SER A 559 20.63 -47.87 29.82
N SER A 560 20.85 -47.27 28.65
CA SER A 560 21.27 -48.00 27.46
C SER A 560 22.08 -47.09 26.53
N THR A 561 23.40 -47.15 26.68
CA THR A 561 24.32 -46.69 25.62
C THR A 561 24.23 -47.69 24.48
N SER A 562 23.27 -47.52 23.57
CA SER A 562 23.29 -48.26 22.31
C SER A 562 24.34 -47.62 21.40
N THR A 563 25.35 -48.39 21.01
CA THR A 563 26.26 -48.05 19.90
C THR A 563 25.54 -48.25 18.55
N GLY A 564 24.36 -47.64 18.42
CA GLY A 564 23.62 -47.51 17.17
C GLY A 564 24.34 -46.51 16.27
N ARG A 565 25.37 -46.98 15.56
CA ARG A 565 26.04 -46.21 14.51
C ARG A 565 25.06 -46.01 13.36
N SER A 566 24.24 -44.96 13.43
CA SER A 566 23.28 -44.61 12.38
C SER A 566 24.05 -44.25 11.10
N ILE A 567 24.21 -45.24 10.22
CA ILE A 567 24.71 -45.03 8.87
C ILE A 567 23.63 -44.25 8.14
N SER A 568 23.81 -42.93 8.06
CA SER A 568 23.00 -42.06 7.24
C SER A 568 23.24 -42.40 5.77
N PHE A 569 22.49 -43.37 5.25
CA PHE A 569 22.48 -43.68 3.82
C PHE A 569 21.99 -42.46 3.05
N ASP A 570 22.94 -41.76 2.42
CA ASP A 570 22.62 -40.81 1.37
C ASP A 570 22.02 -41.60 0.21
N LEU A 571 20.75 -41.30 -0.07
CA LEU A 571 19.90 -41.99 -1.03
C LEU A 571 20.19 -41.47 -2.46
N GLY A 572 21.47 -41.27 -2.77
CA GLY A 572 21.94 -40.65 -3.99
C GLY A 572 21.26 -39.30 -4.25
N ARG A 573 21.27 -38.37 -3.28
CA ARG A 573 20.90 -36.98 -3.59
C ARG A 573 21.69 -36.54 -4.83
N PRO A 574 21.04 -36.05 -5.92
CA PRO A 574 21.68 -35.86 -7.22
C PRO A 574 22.67 -34.68 -7.18
N SER A 575 23.85 -34.96 -6.62
CA SER A 575 24.66 -34.04 -5.81
C SER A 575 23.89 -33.40 -4.64
N GLU A 576 24.63 -32.92 -3.64
CA GLU A 576 24.15 -31.76 -2.91
C GLU A 576 23.97 -30.61 -3.91
N GLU A 577 22.88 -29.85 -3.82
CA GLU A 577 22.92 -28.46 -4.28
C GLU A 577 23.84 -27.67 -3.33
N PHE A 578 25.15 -27.88 -3.48
CA PHE A 578 26.10 -26.80 -3.29
C PHE A 578 25.53 -25.61 -4.06
N PRO A 579 25.28 -24.44 -3.43
CA PRO A 579 24.93 -23.24 -4.18
C PRO A 579 26.15 -22.86 -5.01
N ARG A 580 26.20 -23.34 -6.26
CA ARG A 580 27.41 -23.33 -7.09
C ARG A 580 27.68 -21.89 -7.53
N LYS A 581 28.66 -21.27 -6.85
CA LYS A 581 28.91 -19.82 -6.83
C LYS A 581 29.20 -19.20 -8.21
N ASN A 582 29.47 -20.02 -9.22
CA ASN A 582 29.89 -19.63 -10.57
C ASN A 582 28.91 -20.17 -11.64
N LEU A 583 27.65 -19.72 -11.61
CA LEU A 583 26.74 -19.88 -12.75
C LEU A 583 27.07 -18.82 -13.81
N VAL A 584 27.24 -19.25 -15.07
CA VAL A 584 27.43 -18.36 -16.22
C VAL A 584 26.09 -18.20 -16.94
N ASP A 585 25.16 -17.54 -16.26
CA ASP A 585 23.90 -17.05 -16.82
C ASP A 585 24.12 -15.68 -17.51
N SER A 586 23.22 -15.28 -18.41
CA SER A 586 23.23 -13.91 -18.94
C SER A 586 22.87 -12.88 -17.85
N ILE A 587 23.86 -12.07 -17.47
CA ILE A 587 23.82 -11.18 -16.28
C ILE A 587 22.81 -10.01 -16.44
N ALA A 588 22.49 -9.63 -17.67
CA ALA A 588 21.55 -8.56 -18.00
C ALA A 588 20.99 -8.77 -19.41
N PRO A 589 19.75 -8.34 -19.71
CA PRO A 589 19.17 -8.49 -21.04
C PRO A 589 19.95 -7.67 -22.07
N GLU A 590 20.45 -8.34 -23.12
CA GLU A 590 21.27 -7.71 -24.16
C GLU A 590 20.50 -6.62 -24.92
N ILE A 591 21.22 -5.66 -25.50
CA ILE A 591 20.65 -4.60 -26.36
C ILE A 591 20.13 -5.20 -27.68
N ASN A 592 18.97 -4.74 -28.14
CA ASN A 592 18.52 -4.95 -29.50
C ASN A 592 19.16 -3.89 -30.41
N TRP A 593 20.31 -4.24 -31.01
CA TRP A 593 21.03 -3.34 -31.92
C TRP A 593 20.31 -3.08 -33.24
N ASP A 594 19.41 -3.98 -33.66
CA ASP A 594 18.70 -3.85 -34.92
C ASP A 594 17.46 -2.95 -34.84
N TYR A 595 16.98 -2.59 -33.64
CA TYR A 595 15.70 -1.86 -33.50
C TYR A 595 15.59 -0.93 -32.29
N ALA A 596 15.38 0.35 -32.58
CA ALA A 596 14.92 1.37 -31.64
C ALA A 596 13.87 2.29 -32.30
N VAL A 597 13.14 3.09 -31.52
CA VAL A 597 12.08 3.99 -32.04
C VAL A 597 12.14 5.40 -31.46
N ILE A 598 11.78 6.38 -32.30
CA ILE A 598 11.36 7.72 -31.89
C ILE A 598 9.83 7.76 -31.98
N GLN A 599 9.15 8.06 -30.87
CA GLN A 599 7.73 8.41 -30.86
C GLN A 599 7.60 9.94 -30.89
N ARG A 600 6.92 10.45 -31.91
CA ARG A 600 6.69 11.89 -32.14
C ARG A 600 5.19 12.18 -32.16
N VAL A 601 4.73 13.20 -31.42
CA VAL A 601 3.32 13.63 -31.46
C VAL A 601 3.19 14.83 -32.41
N ASN A 602 2.33 14.73 -33.42
CA ASN A 602 2.02 15.87 -34.29
C ASN A 602 1.18 16.90 -33.51
N PRO A 603 1.61 18.18 -33.37
CA PRO A 603 0.89 19.18 -32.59
C PRO A 603 -0.44 19.63 -33.19
N THR A 604 -0.75 19.32 -34.47
CA THR A 604 -2.00 19.79 -35.12
C THR A 604 -3.17 18.81 -35.02
N ASP A 605 -2.91 17.50 -34.97
CA ASP A 605 -3.94 16.45 -34.90
C ASP A 605 -3.78 15.49 -33.71
N MET A 606 -2.78 15.74 -32.86
CA MET A 606 -2.41 14.97 -31.67
C MET A 606 -2.06 13.48 -31.94
N ARG A 607 -1.81 13.10 -33.20
CA ARG A 607 -1.45 11.71 -33.54
C ARG A 607 0.01 11.42 -33.21
N SER A 608 0.25 10.25 -32.61
CA SER A 608 1.60 9.70 -32.47
C SER A 608 2.05 9.03 -33.76
N VAL A 609 3.23 9.41 -34.25
CA VAL A 609 3.97 8.74 -35.31
C VAL A 609 5.16 8.01 -34.68
N LEU A 610 5.39 6.77 -35.10
CA LEU A 610 6.58 5.99 -34.71
C LEU A 610 7.56 5.98 -35.89
N LYS A 611 8.82 6.36 -35.61
CA LYS A 611 9.93 6.25 -36.56
C LYS A 611 10.98 5.30 -36.01
N SER A 612 11.08 4.12 -36.60
CA SER A 612 12.10 3.12 -36.26
C SER A 612 13.47 3.48 -36.86
N PHE A 613 14.55 3.06 -36.20
CA PHE A 613 15.93 3.18 -36.67
C PHE A 613 16.78 2.00 -36.21
N HIS A 614 17.87 1.72 -36.93
CA HIS A 614 18.86 0.70 -36.54
C HIS A 614 19.88 1.29 -35.54
N LEU A 615 19.75 0.91 -34.26
CA LEU A 615 20.57 1.46 -33.17
C LEU A 615 22.08 1.18 -33.32
N GLY A 616 22.44 -0.02 -33.77
CA GLY A 616 23.83 -0.42 -34.05
C GLY A 616 24.49 0.46 -35.09
N ARG A 617 23.77 0.82 -36.16
CA ARG A 617 24.30 1.71 -37.19
C ARG A 617 24.57 3.12 -36.66
N VAL A 618 23.67 3.66 -35.82
CA VAL A 618 23.85 5.00 -35.23
C VAL A 618 25.02 5.06 -34.24
N VAL A 619 25.19 4.03 -33.41
CA VAL A 619 26.04 4.04 -32.20
C VAL A 619 27.36 3.28 -32.35
N LEU A 620 27.40 2.24 -33.19
CA LEU A 620 28.60 1.43 -33.47
C LEU A 620 29.22 1.85 -34.80
N ASP A 621 28.45 1.79 -35.89
CA ASP A 621 28.96 2.03 -37.25
C ASP A 621 29.09 3.52 -37.59
N HIS A 622 28.49 4.40 -36.76
CA HIS A 622 28.43 5.85 -36.93
C HIS A 622 27.76 6.32 -38.25
N ASP A 623 26.83 5.51 -38.77
CA ASP A 623 26.00 5.81 -39.93
C ASP A 623 25.07 7.00 -39.64
N ASP A 624 25.22 8.08 -40.42
CA ASP A 624 24.39 9.27 -40.30
C ASP A 624 23.05 9.18 -41.03
N SER A 625 22.80 8.15 -41.85
CA SER A 625 21.51 7.94 -42.51
C SER A 625 20.41 7.50 -41.54
N GLU A 626 20.77 6.76 -40.49
CA GLU A 626 19.89 6.37 -39.37
C GLU A 626 19.87 7.42 -38.24
N ASN A 627 20.85 8.33 -38.19
CA ASN A 627 21.04 9.33 -37.13
C ASN A 627 20.07 10.52 -37.25
N TYR A 628 18.78 10.24 -37.04
CA TYR A 628 17.69 11.19 -37.26
C TYR A 628 17.69 12.38 -36.30
N GLU A 629 17.13 13.48 -36.80
CA GLU A 629 16.94 14.73 -36.05
C GLU A 629 15.68 14.69 -35.19
N LEU A 630 15.83 15.14 -33.94
CA LEU A 630 14.86 15.07 -32.87
C LEU A 630 14.13 16.41 -32.71
N GLN A 631 12.87 16.35 -32.27
CA GLN A 631 12.01 17.52 -32.06
C GLN A 631 11.53 17.59 -30.61
N PRO A 632 11.14 18.78 -30.10
CA PRO A 632 10.63 18.91 -28.74
C PRO A 632 9.39 18.04 -28.51
N GLY A 633 9.40 17.27 -27.43
CA GLY A 633 8.35 16.30 -27.11
C GLY A 633 8.55 14.90 -27.72
N ASP A 634 9.62 14.65 -28.48
CA ASP A 634 9.98 13.30 -28.91
C ASP A 634 10.28 12.38 -27.72
N VAL A 635 9.98 11.08 -27.89
CA VAL A 635 10.32 10.02 -26.93
C VAL A 635 11.11 8.93 -27.63
N VAL A 636 12.43 8.91 -27.40
CA VAL A 636 13.35 7.88 -27.89
C VAL A 636 13.31 6.68 -26.95
N THR A 637 13.01 5.50 -27.49
CA THR A 637 12.86 4.25 -26.73
C THR A 637 13.83 3.19 -27.27
N ILE A 638 14.72 2.71 -26.40
CA ILE A 638 15.69 1.66 -26.69
C ILE A 638 15.22 0.32 -26.11
N PHE A 639 15.22 -0.73 -26.93
CA PHE A 639 14.77 -2.05 -26.53
C PHE A 639 15.94 -2.99 -26.23
N SER A 640 15.72 -3.91 -25.29
CA SER A 640 16.52 -5.11 -25.13
C SER A 640 16.01 -6.26 -26.02
N GLN A 641 16.78 -7.34 -26.11
CA GLN A 641 16.35 -8.60 -26.71
C GLN A 641 15.28 -9.34 -25.87
N ALA A 642 15.01 -8.89 -24.64
CA ALA A 642 13.91 -9.39 -23.81
C ALA A 642 12.58 -8.66 -24.07
N ASP A 643 12.63 -7.37 -24.42
CA ASP A 643 11.44 -6.57 -24.74
C ASP A 643 10.80 -6.93 -26.09
N LEU A 644 11.59 -7.49 -27.00
CA LEU A 644 11.20 -7.86 -28.36
C LEU A 644 11.74 -9.25 -28.70
N ARG A 645 10.89 -10.16 -29.18
CA ARG A 645 11.29 -11.52 -29.57
C ARG A 645 12.25 -11.51 -30.77
N VAL A 646 13.55 -11.47 -30.51
CA VAL A 646 14.61 -11.63 -31.51
C VAL A 646 14.71 -13.11 -31.91
N PRO A 647 14.87 -13.46 -33.20
CA PRO A 647 14.99 -14.86 -33.61
C PRO A 647 16.18 -15.57 -32.93
N ASP A 648 16.01 -16.83 -32.53
CA ASP A 648 17.00 -17.66 -31.82
C ASP A 648 18.43 -17.60 -32.35
N LYS A 649 18.62 -17.38 -33.66
CA LYS A 649 19.94 -17.29 -34.30
C LYS A 649 20.81 -16.13 -33.82
N HIS A 650 20.21 -15.11 -33.19
CA HIS A 650 20.92 -13.95 -32.64
C HIS A 650 21.11 -14.05 -31.12
N GLN A 651 20.41 -14.97 -30.46
CA GLN A 651 20.53 -15.21 -29.02
C GLN A 651 21.74 -16.09 -28.74
N ARG A 652 22.64 -15.63 -27.86
CA ARG A 652 23.74 -16.47 -27.36
C ARG A 652 23.19 -17.38 -26.27
N LYS A 653 23.30 -18.69 -26.45
CA LYS A 653 22.86 -19.72 -25.51
C LYS A 653 24.07 -20.41 -24.88
N PHE A 654 24.08 -20.56 -23.57
CA PHE A 654 25.11 -21.27 -22.82
C PHE A 654 24.57 -22.59 -22.27
N VAL A 655 25.34 -23.68 -22.43
CA VAL A 655 24.97 -25.03 -22.00
C VAL A 655 26.14 -25.66 -21.23
N ARG A 656 25.83 -26.43 -20.19
CA ARG A 656 26.83 -27.01 -19.28
C ARG A 656 26.86 -28.53 -19.38
N LEU A 657 28.05 -29.08 -19.62
CA LEU A 657 28.33 -30.52 -19.65
C LEU A 657 29.10 -30.91 -18.38
N GLU A 658 28.56 -31.83 -17.58
CA GLU A 658 29.14 -32.26 -16.30
C GLU A 658 29.40 -33.77 -16.22
N GLY A 659 30.55 -34.16 -15.66
CA GLY A 659 30.96 -35.55 -15.52
C GLY A 659 31.71 -36.08 -16.75
N GLU A 660 31.32 -37.26 -17.21
CA GLU A 660 32.09 -38.16 -18.08
C GLU A 660 32.06 -37.78 -19.58
N PHE A 661 32.49 -36.56 -19.86
CA PHE A 661 32.75 -36.03 -21.20
C PHE A 661 34.26 -35.93 -21.46
N GLY A 662 34.67 -36.01 -22.73
CA GLY A 662 36.06 -35.78 -23.16
C GLY A 662 36.60 -34.41 -22.73
N ALA A 663 35.73 -33.40 -22.68
CA ALA A 663 35.93 -32.13 -22.01
C ALA A 663 34.61 -31.64 -21.38
N SER A 664 34.45 -31.80 -20.07
CA SER A 664 33.36 -31.18 -19.30
C SER A 664 33.60 -29.67 -19.12
N GLY A 665 32.53 -28.87 -19.06
CA GLY A 665 32.62 -27.41 -19.07
C GLY A 665 31.34 -26.69 -19.46
N ILE A 666 31.44 -25.37 -19.68
CA ILE A 666 30.36 -24.51 -20.17
C ILE A 666 30.69 -24.10 -21.60
N TYR A 667 29.73 -24.30 -22.51
CA TYR A 667 29.86 -24.09 -23.94
C TYR A 667 28.85 -23.06 -24.44
N SER A 668 29.28 -22.18 -25.35
CA SER A 668 28.36 -21.44 -26.21
C SER A 668 27.85 -22.40 -27.29
N VAL A 669 26.54 -22.40 -27.51
CA VAL A 669 25.86 -23.19 -28.55
C VAL A 669 25.88 -22.43 -29.89
N GLU A 670 26.08 -23.14 -31.00
CA GLU A 670 26.01 -22.56 -32.36
C GLU A 670 24.56 -22.57 -32.92
N PRO A 671 24.18 -21.64 -33.83
CA PRO A 671 22.79 -21.50 -34.30
C PRO A 671 22.18 -22.72 -35.02
N GLY A 672 21.60 -23.64 -34.25
CA GLY A 672 20.98 -24.88 -34.73
C GLY A 672 21.68 -26.17 -34.28
N GLU A 673 22.74 -26.06 -33.48
CA GLU A 673 23.47 -27.18 -32.89
C GLU A 673 22.60 -28.00 -31.91
N THR A 674 22.70 -29.32 -31.98
CA THR A 674 21.99 -30.25 -31.09
C THR A 674 22.85 -30.71 -29.92
N LEU A 675 22.23 -31.37 -28.94
CA LEU A 675 22.93 -32.06 -27.85
C LEU A 675 23.99 -33.06 -28.38
N ARG A 676 23.69 -33.79 -29.46
CA ARG A 676 24.63 -34.77 -30.05
C ARG A 676 25.85 -34.05 -30.65
N ASP A 677 25.63 -32.98 -31.40
CA ASP A 677 26.69 -32.18 -32.02
C ASP A 677 27.60 -31.55 -30.95
N LEU A 678 27.00 -30.97 -29.91
CA LEU A 678 27.74 -30.37 -28.80
C LEU A 678 28.59 -31.38 -28.04
N VAL A 679 28.06 -32.58 -27.76
CA VAL A 679 28.83 -33.66 -27.10
C VAL A 679 29.96 -34.17 -28.00
N ALA A 680 29.75 -34.28 -29.31
CA ALA A 680 30.83 -34.60 -30.25
C ALA A 680 31.91 -33.52 -30.28
N ARG A 681 31.52 -32.23 -30.29
CA ARG A 681 32.43 -31.07 -30.23
C ARG A 681 33.19 -30.97 -28.90
N ALA A 682 32.58 -31.43 -27.80
CA ALA A 682 33.20 -31.58 -26.49
C ALA A 682 34.12 -32.82 -26.35
N GLY A 683 34.50 -33.47 -27.47
CA GLY A 683 35.40 -34.62 -27.47
C GLY A 683 34.74 -35.97 -27.14
N GLY A 684 33.41 -36.02 -27.08
CA GLY A 684 32.64 -37.24 -26.84
C GLY A 684 32.47 -37.60 -25.37
N LEU A 685 32.25 -38.89 -25.11
CA LEU A 685 32.09 -39.48 -23.78
C LEU A 685 33.37 -40.24 -23.37
N THR A 686 33.63 -40.35 -22.07
CA THR A 686 34.74 -41.19 -21.57
C THR A 686 34.38 -42.69 -21.63
N PRO A 687 35.36 -43.61 -21.49
CA PRO A 687 35.08 -45.05 -21.43
C PRO A 687 34.20 -45.46 -20.24
N ASP A 688 34.31 -44.75 -19.11
CA ASP A 688 33.60 -45.04 -17.85
C ASP A 688 32.24 -44.32 -17.74
N ALA A 689 31.88 -43.53 -18.75
CA ALA A 689 30.60 -42.84 -18.87
C ALA A 689 29.40 -43.80 -18.75
N TYR A 690 28.37 -43.39 -18.03
CA TYR A 690 27.13 -44.14 -17.90
C TYR A 690 25.95 -43.36 -18.47
N LEU A 691 25.82 -43.46 -19.79
CA LEU A 691 24.83 -42.71 -20.56
C LEU A 691 23.40 -43.02 -20.13
N PHE A 692 23.08 -44.26 -19.74
CA PHE A 692 21.78 -44.60 -19.16
C PHE A 692 21.50 -43.88 -17.83
N GLY A 693 22.52 -43.68 -16.97
CA GLY A 693 22.39 -42.91 -15.74
C GLY A 693 22.45 -41.39 -15.93
N SER A 694 22.55 -40.91 -17.17
CA SER A 694 22.62 -39.48 -17.46
C SER A 694 21.30 -38.76 -17.19
N PHE A 695 21.38 -37.46 -16.95
CA PHE A 695 20.20 -36.62 -16.83
C PHE A 695 20.41 -35.24 -17.43
N PHE A 696 19.33 -34.72 -18.00
CA PHE A 696 19.26 -33.41 -18.63
C PHE A 696 18.31 -32.53 -17.83
N THR A 697 18.67 -31.27 -17.55
CA THR A 697 17.76 -30.30 -16.92
C THR A 697 17.62 -29.04 -17.75
N ARG A 698 16.40 -28.51 -17.83
CA ARG A 698 16.01 -27.38 -18.68
C ARG A 698 15.16 -26.36 -17.95
N ARG A 699 15.48 -25.07 -18.10
CA ARG A 699 14.83 -23.95 -17.39
C ARG A 699 13.34 -23.79 -17.75
N SER A 700 12.99 -23.91 -19.04
CA SER A 700 11.60 -23.81 -19.51
C SER A 700 10.73 -24.97 -18.99
N THR A 701 11.23 -26.20 -19.09
CA THR A 701 10.61 -27.40 -18.51
C THR A 701 10.43 -27.28 -17.00
N ARG A 702 11.42 -26.71 -16.27
CA ARG A 702 11.29 -26.46 -14.83
C ARG A 702 10.13 -25.53 -14.51
N LEU A 703 9.98 -24.43 -15.25
CA LEU A 703 8.88 -23.47 -15.05
C LEU A 703 7.51 -24.10 -15.37
N GLN A 704 7.43 -24.93 -16.41
CA GLN A 704 6.22 -25.68 -16.76
C GLN A 704 5.85 -26.72 -15.68
N GLN A 705 6.82 -27.51 -15.21
CA GLN A 705 6.65 -28.48 -14.13
C GLN A 705 6.24 -27.78 -12.82
N GLN A 706 6.86 -26.65 -12.48
CA GLN A 706 6.49 -25.89 -11.28
C GLN A 706 5.06 -25.36 -11.38
N SER A 707 4.66 -24.72 -12.47
CA SER A 707 3.29 -24.21 -12.65
C SER A 707 2.24 -25.32 -12.60
N MET A 708 2.58 -26.54 -13.07
CA MET A 708 1.72 -27.71 -12.93
C MET A 708 1.63 -28.21 -11.49
N LEU A 709 2.75 -28.23 -10.76
CA LEU A 709 2.79 -28.59 -9.33
C LEU A 709 2.00 -27.58 -8.49
N ASP A 710 2.20 -26.28 -8.72
CA ASP A 710 1.50 -25.19 -8.04
C ASP A 710 -0.02 -25.33 -8.23
N GLN A 711 -0.47 -25.47 -9.49
CA GLN A 711 -1.89 -25.72 -9.82
C GLN A 711 -2.42 -26.99 -9.15
N TYR A 712 -1.64 -28.07 -9.11
CA TYR A 712 -2.03 -29.32 -8.46
C TYR A 712 -2.19 -29.16 -6.94
N THR A 713 -1.31 -28.40 -6.26
CA THR A 713 -1.50 -28.08 -4.83
C THR A 713 -2.76 -27.24 -4.57
N VAL A 714 -3.06 -26.30 -5.47
CA VAL A 714 -4.25 -25.44 -5.39
C VAL A 714 -5.54 -26.24 -5.62
N ASP A 715 -5.54 -27.25 -6.48
CA ASP A 715 -6.71 -28.12 -6.69
C ASP A 715 -6.88 -29.17 -5.57
N LEU A 716 -5.77 -29.67 -4.99
CA LEU A 716 -5.82 -30.48 -3.77
C LEU A 716 -6.37 -29.70 -2.56
N GLU A 717 -5.99 -28.44 -2.38
CA GLU A 717 -6.48 -27.59 -1.30
C GLU A 717 -8.00 -27.41 -1.36
N LYS A 718 -8.55 -27.13 -2.56
CA LYS A 718 -10.00 -27.06 -2.80
C LYS A 718 -10.72 -28.36 -2.45
N GLU A 719 -10.12 -29.51 -2.74
CA GLU A 719 -10.75 -30.80 -2.47
C GLU A 719 -10.70 -31.16 -0.97
N ILE A 720 -9.60 -30.84 -0.28
CA ILE A 720 -9.50 -30.94 1.18
C ILE A 720 -10.56 -30.07 1.87
N ASP A 721 -10.74 -28.82 1.43
CA ASP A 721 -11.72 -27.91 2.03
C ASP A 721 -13.17 -28.28 1.68
N ARG A 722 -13.43 -28.83 0.48
CA ARG A 722 -14.72 -29.45 0.14
C ARG A 722 -15.04 -30.65 1.03
N GLU A 723 -14.09 -31.56 1.22
CA GLU A 723 -14.30 -32.74 2.05
C GLU A 723 -14.45 -32.36 3.54
N ALA A 724 -13.75 -31.33 4.01
CA ALA A 724 -13.95 -30.76 5.33
C ALA A 724 -15.37 -30.17 5.48
N GLY A 725 -15.84 -29.41 4.48
CA GLY A 725 -17.21 -28.86 4.45
C GLY A 725 -18.29 -29.94 4.42
N ASN A 726 -18.13 -30.97 3.58
CA ASN A 726 -19.07 -32.10 3.50
C ASN A 726 -19.06 -32.92 4.80
N SER A 727 -17.89 -33.24 5.34
CA SER A 727 -17.74 -33.98 6.62
C SER A 727 -18.37 -33.25 7.80
N ALA A 728 -18.35 -31.91 7.81
CA ALA A 728 -19.01 -31.11 8.85
C ALA A 728 -20.55 -31.16 8.76
N ASN A 729 -21.11 -31.48 7.60
CA ASN A 729 -22.55 -31.64 7.39
C ASN A 729 -23.03 -33.08 7.63
N ASP A 730 -22.20 -34.08 7.31
CA ASP A 730 -22.56 -35.52 7.40
C ASP A 730 -22.35 -36.15 8.79
N ALA A 731 -21.66 -35.46 9.71
CA ALA A 731 -21.33 -36.00 11.04
C ALA A 731 -22.52 -35.99 12.01
N ILE A 732 -23.10 -37.19 12.26
CA ILE A 732 -24.26 -37.36 13.15
C ILE A 732 -23.85 -37.35 14.64
N THR A 733 -22.62 -37.77 14.98
CA THR A 733 -22.11 -37.75 16.36
C THR A 733 -20.84 -36.90 16.55
N PRO A 734 -20.59 -36.34 17.75
CA PRO A 734 -19.38 -35.58 18.05
C PRO A 734 -18.07 -36.37 17.86
N GLN A 735 -18.10 -37.69 18.07
CA GLN A 735 -16.95 -38.57 17.86
C GLN A 735 -16.59 -38.70 16.37
N GLU A 736 -17.58 -38.81 15.48
CA GLU A 736 -17.35 -38.88 14.03
C GLU A 736 -16.81 -37.56 13.49
N ALA A 737 -17.33 -36.42 13.96
CA ALA A 737 -16.81 -35.10 13.64
C ALA A 737 -15.33 -34.95 14.05
N ALA A 738 -14.96 -35.41 15.25
CA ALA A 738 -13.56 -35.38 15.73
C ALA A 738 -12.63 -36.27 14.89
N VAL A 739 -13.08 -37.47 14.49
CA VAL A 739 -12.29 -38.37 13.64
C VAL A 739 -12.11 -37.79 12.24
N SER A 740 -13.13 -37.16 11.65
CA SER A 740 -12.98 -36.50 10.34
C SER A 740 -12.07 -35.27 10.41
N ALA A 741 -12.17 -34.44 11.46
CA ALA A 741 -11.30 -33.28 11.65
C ALA A 741 -9.81 -33.65 11.66
N VAL A 742 -9.44 -34.74 12.36
CA VAL A 742 -8.06 -35.28 12.33
C VAL A 742 -7.65 -35.76 10.93
N SER A 743 -8.59 -36.30 10.15
CA SER A 743 -8.32 -36.72 8.76
C SER A 743 -8.06 -35.54 7.81
N VAL A 744 -8.72 -34.40 8.04
CA VAL A 744 -8.52 -33.16 7.28
C VAL A 744 -7.16 -32.57 7.63
N GLU A 745 -6.81 -32.49 8.91
CA GLU A 745 -5.54 -31.90 9.36
C GLU A 745 -4.32 -32.70 8.87
N ASN A 746 -4.37 -34.04 8.91
CA ASN A 746 -3.33 -34.89 8.34
C ASN A 746 -3.12 -34.64 6.82
N ARG A 747 -4.15 -34.23 6.09
CA ARG A 747 -4.06 -33.86 4.67
C ARG A 747 -3.55 -32.44 4.44
N ARG A 748 -3.85 -31.50 5.34
CA ARG A 748 -3.25 -30.15 5.33
C ARG A 748 -1.75 -30.19 5.65
N ALA A 749 -1.33 -31.00 6.61
CA ALA A 749 0.10 -31.25 6.87
C ALA A 749 0.83 -31.82 5.63
N LEU A 750 0.17 -32.71 4.88
CA LEU A 750 0.69 -33.25 3.62
C LEU A 750 0.77 -32.19 2.50
N LEU A 751 -0.21 -31.28 2.41
CA LEU A 751 -0.20 -30.14 1.50
C LEU A 751 0.95 -29.16 1.80
N VAL A 752 1.30 -28.97 3.08
CA VAL A 752 2.47 -28.18 3.48
C VAL A 752 3.78 -28.85 3.03
N LYS A 753 3.92 -30.18 3.16
CA LYS A 753 5.06 -30.91 2.57
C LYS A 753 5.10 -30.79 1.04
N LEU A 754 3.96 -30.89 0.35
CA LEU A 754 3.85 -30.71 -1.11
C LEU A 754 4.40 -29.36 -1.57
N ARG A 755 4.01 -28.27 -0.90
CA ARG A 755 4.44 -26.90 -1.20
C ARG A 755 5.95 -26.63 -1.00
N GLN A 756 6.68 -27.57 -0.40
CA GLN A 756 8.14 -27.51 -0.25
C GLN A 756 8.88 -28.23 -1.39
N VAL A 757 8.18 -29.00 -2.24
CA VAL A 757 8.75 -29.68 -3.40
C VAL A 757 8.90 -28.68 -4.54
N GLN A 758 10.13 -28.50 -5.03
CA GLN A 758 10.42 -27.69 -6.21
C GLN A 758 10.62 -28.58 -7.44
N ALA A 759 10.15 -28.11 -8.60
CA ALA A 759 10.45 -28.76 -9.87
C ALA A 759 11.94 -28.64 -10.20
N THR A 760 12.53 -29.71 -10.75
CA THR A 760 13.95 -29.76 -11.15
C THR A 760 14.18 -29.39 -12.61
N GLY A 761 13.15 -29.51 -13.47
CA GLY A 761 13.30 -29.38 -14.92
C GLY A 761 13.94 -30.61 -15.57
N ARG A 762 14.00 -31.76 -14.88
CA ARG A 762 14.61 -32.99 -15.41
C ARG A 762 13.82 -33.52 -16.60
N ILE A 763 14.55 -33.87 -17.66
CA ILE A 763 14.08 -34.54 -18.87
C ILE A 763 14.73 -35.93 -18.93
N VAL A 764 13.93 -36.97 -19.12
CA VAL A 764 14.39 -38.35 -19.27
C VAL A 764 14.64 -38.63 -20.76
N LEU A 765 15.87 -38.97 -21.12
CA LEU A 765 16.30 -39.13 -22.52
C LEU A 765 15.94 -40.50 -23.14
N SER A 766 15.34 -41.42 -22.38
CA SER A 766 14.87 -42.75 -22.83
C SER A 766 15.95 -43.60 -23.53
N LEU A 767 17.14 -43.64 -22.94
CA LEU A 767 18.34 -44.28 -23.48
C LEU A 767 18.37 -45.80 -23.19
N GLU A 768 19.09 -46.58 -23.99
CA GLU A 768 19.21 -48.03 -23.78
C GLU A 768 20.28 -48.38 -22.72
N PRO A 769 19.99 -49.27 -21.74
CA PRO A 769 20.96 -49.70 -20.74
C PRO A 769 22.19 -50.38 -21.37
N GLY A 770 23.36 -49.76 -21.19
CA GLY A 770 24.63 -50.24 -21.76
C GLY A 770 25.01 -49.61 -23.11
N SER A 771 24.22 -48.67 -23.62
CA SER A 771 24.69 -47.76 -24.68
C SER A 771 25.71 -46.77 -24.11
N ASN A 772 26.89 -46.69 -24.75
CA ASN A 772 27.99 -45.78 -24.41
C ASN A 772 28.45 -44.95 -25.63
N ASP A 773 27.73 -45.02 -26.76
CA ASP A 773 28.06 -44.32 -27.99
C ASP A 773 27.23 -43.03 -28.15
N ILE A 774 27.85 -41.99 -28.70
CA ILE A 774 27.26 -40.67 -28.95
C ILE A 774 26.06 -40.76 -29.91
N SER A 775 26.02 -41.78 -30.79
CA SER A 775 24.89 -42.00 -31.71
C SER A 775 23.56 -42.27 -31.01
N SER A 776 23.56 -42.77 -29.76
CA SER A 776 22.32 -43.00 -29.00
C SER A 776 21.74 -41.74 -28.36
N LEU A 777 22.48 -40.63 -28.30
CA LEU A 777 21.93 -39.34 -27.87
C LEU A 777 20.90 -38.83 -28.89
N PRO A 778 19.78 -38.25 -28.45
CA PRO A 778 18.80 -37.65 -29.35
C PRO A 778 19.30 -36.34 -29.98
N ASP A 779 18.82 -36.06 -31.20
CA ASP A 779 19.04 -34.81 -31.93
C ASP A 779 18.20 -33.65 -31.32
N MET A 780 18.44 -33.36 -30.05
CA MET A 780 17.67 -32.42 -29.25
C MET A 780 18.22 -30.99 -29.40
N PRO A 781 17.41 -29.99 -29.79
CA PRO A 781 17.84 -28.60 -29.87
C PRO A 781 17.99 -27.99 -28.47
N LEU A 782 19.01 -27.15 -28.31
CA LEU A 782 19.43 -26.60 -27.01
C LEU A 782 18.81 -25.22 -26.68
N GLU A 783 18.60 -24.99 -25.39
CA GLU A 783 18.11 -23.75 -24.77
C GLU A 783 19.18 -23.14 -23.85
N ASP A 784 19.05 -21.84 -23.53
CA ASP A 784 19.98 -21.17 -22.63
C ASP A 784 19.81 -21.66 -21.18
N GLY A 785 20.92 -22.08 -20.56
CA GLY A 785 20.94 -22.65 -19.22
C GLY A 785 20.57 -24.13 -19.13
N ASP A 786 20.56 -24.88 -20.25
CA ASP A 786 20.48 -26.34 -20.18
C ASP A 786 21.73 -26.94 -19.51
N VAL A 787 21.53 -28.02 -18.76
CA VAL A 787 22.62 -28.80 -18.15
C VAL A 787 22.46 -30.27 -18.52
N PHE A 788 23.52 -30.88 -19.04
CA PHE A 788 23.58 -32.32 -19.28
C PHE A 788 24.68 -32.96 -18.43
N VAL A 789 24.29 -33.94 -17.60
CA VAL A 789 25.16 -34.62 -16.64
C VAL A 789 25.25 -36.09 -16.99
N VAL A 790 26.47 -36.60 -17.22
CA VAL A 790 26.73 -38.03 -17.46
C VAL A 790 27.62 -38.54 -16.32
N PRO A 791 27.09 -39.37 -15.40
CA PRO A 791 27.89 -39.89 -14.29
C PRO A 791 28.84 -41.02 -14.76
N THR A 792 29.80 -41.35 -13.91
CA THR A 792 30.53 -42.62 -13.98
C THR A 792 29.59 -43.81 -13.76
N ARG A 793 29.90 -44.96 -14.34
CA ARG A 793 29.12 -46.18 -14.13
C ARG A 793 29.23 -46.67 -12.68
N PRO A 794 28.13 -46.67 -11.89
CA PRO A 794 28.17 -47.17 -10.53
C PRO A 794 28.36 -48.69 -10.53
N ALA A 795 28.93 -49.22 -9.45
CA ALA A 795 29.14 -50.66 -9.27
C ALA A 795 28.05 -51.33 -8.43
N SER A 796 27.00 -50.60 -8.04
CA SER A 796 26.03 -51.03 -7.02
C SER A 796 24.57 -50.78 -7.39
N VAL A 797 23.68 -51.45 -6.66
CA VAL A 797 22.21 -51.32 -6.65
C VAL A 797 21.79 -51.08 -5.20
N SER A 798 20.85 -50.17 -4.93
CA SER A 798 20.40 -49.91 -3.56
C SER A 798 19.03 -50.53 -3.27
N VAL A 799 18.83 -51.06 -2.06
CA VAL A 799 17.51 -51.52 -1.58
C VAL A 799 17.18 -50.78 -0.29
N VAL A 800 16.06 -50.04 -0.28
CA VAL A 800 15.74 -49.08 0.79
C VAL A 800 14.24 -49.12 1.15
N GLY A 801 13.94 -48.83 2.42
CA GLY A 801 12.60 -48.92 2.98
C GLY A 801 12.41 -50.20 3.81
N ALA A 802 11.25 -50.83 3.71
CA ALA A 802 10.82 -51.89 4.61
C ALA A 802 11.42 -53.28 4.29
N VAL A 803 12.76 -53.38 4.35
CA VAL A 803 13.56 -54.61 4.23
C VAL A 803 14.39 -54.86 5.49
N TYR A 804 14.86 -56.10 5.68
CA TYR A 804 15.65 -56.47 6.85
C TYR A 804 17.08 -55.88 6.87
N ASP A 805 17.72 -55.71 5.71
CA ASP A 805 18.97 -54.93 5.55
C ASP A 805 18.82 -53.86 4.45
N GLN A 806 18.78 -52.59 4.85
CA GLN A 806 18.71 -51.44 3.94
C GLN A 806 20.12 -51.02 3.54
N ASN A 807 20.54 -51.38 2.33
CA ASN A 807 21.95 -51.38 1.95
C ASN A 807 22.16 -51.18 0.45
N SER A 808 23.42 -50.92 0.05
CA SER A 808 23.84 -50.88 -1.35
C SER A 808 24.64 -52.13 -1.69
N PHE A 809 24.06 -53.00 -2.51
CA PHE A 809 24.61 -54.29 -2.92
C PHE A 809 25.44 -54.14 -4.20
N LEU A 810 26.42 -55.02 -4.40
CA LEU A 810 27.21 -55.05 -5.63
C LEU A 810 26.32 -55.47 -6.82
N PHE A 811 26.44 -54.78 -7.95
CA PHE A 811 25.67 -55.09 -9.16
C PHE A 811 26.06 -56.47 -9.73
N ALA A 812 25.11 -57.40 -9.74
CA ALA A 812 25.20 -58.69 -10.39
C ALA A 812 24.64 -58.61 -11.83
N PRO A 813 25.42 -58.97 -12.87
CA PRO A 813 24.90 -59.09 -14.23
C PRO A 813 23.78 -60.15 -14.33
N ARG A 814 22.58 -59.73 -14.75
CA ARG A 814 21.31 -60.51 -14.70
C ARG A 814 20.72 -60.72 -13.30
N GLY A 815 21.02 -59.85 -12.34
CA GLY A 815 20.22 -59.76 -11.11
C GLY A 815 18.87 -59.09 -11.40
N ASP A 816 17.79 -59.78 -11.08
CA ASP A 816 16.43 -59.24 -11.06
C ASP A 816 16.08 -58.61 -9.71
N VAL A 817 14.88 -58.05 -9.56
CA VAL A 817 14.44 -57.41 -8.31
C VAL A 817 14.38 -58.44 -7.16
N GLU A 818 13.95 -59.68 -7.43
CA GLU A 818 13.90 -60.75 -6.44
C GLU A 818 15.30 -61.07 -5.90
N HIS A 819 16.34 -61.13 -6.75
CA HIS A 819 17.71 -61.36 -6.32
C HIS A 819 18.18 -60.33 -5.28
N TYR A 820 18.00 -59.03 -5.52
CA TYR A 820 18.39 -58.00 -4.57
C TYR A 820 17.48 -57.96 -3.33
N LEU A 821 16.20 -58.31 -3.47
CA LEU A 821 15.28 -58.45 -2.34
C LEU A 821 15.68 -59.60 -1.40
N GLN A 822 16.12 -60.74 -1.95
CA GLN A 822 16.66 -61.85 -1.16
C GLN A 822 17.97 -61.45 -0.46
N LEU A 823 18.85 -60.69 -1.13
CA LEU A 823 20.07 -60.14 -0.52
C LEU A 823 19.79 -59.18 0.63
N SER A 824 18.74 -58.36 0.56
CA SER A 824 18.28 -57.48 1.66
C SER A 824 17.53 -58.22 2.79
N GLY A 825 17.58 -59.56 2.81
CA GLY A 825 16.90 -60.41 3.80
C GLY A 825 15.37 -60.49 3.63
N GLY A 826 14.84 -59.99 2.51
CA GLY A 826 13.40 -59.91 2.24
C GLY A 826 12.70 -58.69 2.84
N VAL A 827 11.39 -58.61 2.58
CA VAL A 827 10.48 -57.57 3.09
C VAL A 827 10.19 -57.80 4.58
N THR A 828 10.21 -56.74 5.39
CA THR A 828 9.85 -56.84 6.82
C THR A 828 8.35 -57.12 7.02
N LYS A 829 7.98 -57.52 8.24
CA LYS A 829 6.56 -57.70 8.63
C LYS A 829 5.68 -56.45 8.41
N ASN A 830 6.28 -55.25 8.38
CA ASN A 830 5.64 -53.98 8.10
C ASN A 830 5.94 -53.43 6.69
N GLY A 831 6.43 -54.22 5.73
CA GLY A 831 6.73 -53.74 4.37
C GLY A 831 5.68 -54.08 3.32
N ASP A 832 5.29 -53.12 2.49
CA ASP A 832 4.25 -53.27 1.47
C ASP A 832 4.86 -53.59 0.11
N TRP A 833 5.04 -54.90 -0.13
CA TRP A 833 5.54 -55.41 -1.40
C TRP A 833 4.67 -55.03 -2.61
N LYS A 834 3.37 -54.80 -2.44
CA LYS A 834 2.46 -54.56 -3.59
C LYS A 834 2.58 -53.17 -4.17
N HIS A 835 3.13 -52.24 -3.40
CA HIS A 835 3.41 -50.87 -3.80
C HIS A 835 4.92 -50.59 -3.85
N SER A 836 5.76 -51.63 -3.94
CA SER A 836 7.18 -51.47 -4.24
C SER A 836 7.39 -50.97 -5.68
N PHE A 837 8.48 -50.25 -5.89
CA PHE A 837 8.88 -49.75 -7.19
C PHE A 837 10.40 -49.66 -7.32
N LEU A 838 10.88 -49.81 -8.55
CA LEU A 838 12.27 -49.62 -8.93
C LEU A 838 12.44 -48.21 -9.51
N LEU A 839 13.16 -47.35 -8.80
CA LEU A 839 13.66 -46.08 -9.32
C LEU A 839 14.91 -46.38 -10.16
N ARG A 840 14.86 -46.06 -11.45
CA ARG A 840 15.94 -46.35 -12.40
C ARG A 840 16.99 -45.24 -12.40
N ALA A 841 18.21 -45.54 -12.82
CA ALA A 841 19.30 -44.57 -12.88
C ALA A 841 19.00 -43.33 -13.76
N ASP A 842 18.25 -43.53 -14.86
CA ASP A 842 17.76 -42.44 -15.74
C ASP A 842 16.70 -41.54 -15.06
N GLY A 843 16.20 -41.94 -13.90
CA GLY A 843 15.17 -41.25 -13.11
C GLY A 843 13.75 -41.72 -13.40
N SER A 844 13.56 -42.70 -14.30
CA SER A 844 12.25 -43.32 -14.55
C SER A 844 11.83 -44.25 -13.41
N VAL A 845 10.54 -44.55 -13.31
CA VAL A 845 9.96 -45.38 -12.24
C VAL A 845 9.24 -46.59 -12.83
N VAL A 846 9.60 -47.79 -12.38
CA VAL A 846 8.95 -49.06 -12.76
C VAL A 846 8.27 -49.67 -11.54
N SER A 847 6.97 -49.92 -11.63
CA SER A 847 6.15 -50.50 -10.56
C SER A 847 5.37 -51.71 -11.08
N HIS A 848 4.77 -52.50 -10.17
CA HIS A 848 3.88 -53.63 -10.48
C HIS A 848 2.71 -53.28 -11.44
N THR A 849 2.32 -52.01 -11.53
CA THR A 849 1.24 -51.54 -12.42
C THR A 849 1.73 -51.02 -13.78
N SER A 850 3.04 -50.84 -13.96
CA SER A 850 3.63 -50.33 -15.21
C SER A 850 3.48 -51.30 -16.38
N LEU A 851 3.23 -50.77 -17.59
CA LEU A 851 3.13 -51.58 -18.81
C LEU A 851 4.42 -52.39 -19.08
N LEU A 852 5.59 -51.84 -18.72
CA LEU A 852 6.89 -52.50 -18.90
C LEU A 852 7.09 -53.70 -17.96
N ALA A 853 6.49 -53.67 -16.77
CA ALA A 853 6.52 -54.81 -15.84
C ALA A 853 5.52 -55.93 -16.22
N ARG A 854 4.54 -55.63 -17.08
CA ARG A 854 3.52 -56.60 -17.53
C ARG A 854 3.97 -57.46 -18.71
N SER A 855 5.06 -57.08 -19.39
CA SER A 855 5.71 -57.89 -20.43
C SER A 855 6.69 -58.94 -19.89
N ASP A 856 7.22 -58.74 -18.68
CA ASP A 856 8.40 -59.47 -18.17
C ASP A 856 8.09 -60.20 -16.85
N HIS A 857 6.98 -60.95 -16.85
CA HIS A 857 6.45 -61.79 -15.76
C HIS A 857 6.08 -61.13 -14.41
N GLY A 858 6.55 -59.92 -14.11
CA GLY A 858 6.20 -59.13 -12.93
C GLY A 858 7.36 -58.25 -12.47
N LEU A 859 7.17 -57.40 -11.45
CA LEU A 859 8.29 -56.59 -10.93
C LEU A 859 9.38 -57.48 -10.32
N GLU A 860 9.01 -58.62 -9.72
CA GLU A 860 9.91 -59.65 -9.15
C GLU A 860 11.09 -59.96 -10.09
N HIS A 861 10.80 -60.23 -11.37
CA HIS A 861 11.78 -60.70 -12.36
C HIS A 861 12.31 -59.60 -13.29
N PHE A 862 12.00 -58.34 -13.01
CA PHE A 862 12.44 -57.23 -13.84
C PHE A 862 13.96 -57.02 -13.71
N ASN A 863 14.67 -56.94 -14.84
CA ASN A 863 16.13 -56.77 -14.85
C ASN A 863 16.57 -55.42 -14.26
N VAL A 864 17.33 -55.47 -13.17
CA VAL A 864 17.88 -54.29 -12.50
C VAL A 864 19.21 -53.88 -13.15
N ASN A 865 19.54 -52.59 -13.12
CA ASN A 865 20.71 -52.00 -13.77
C ASN A 865 21.57 -51.29 -12.72
N PRO A 866 22.87 -51.02 -13.00
CA PRO A 866 23.71 -50.30 -12.05
C PRO A 866 23.12 -48.92 -11.70
N GLY A 867 23.09 -48.57 -10.43
CA GLY A 867 22.51 -47.31 -9.94
C GLY A 867 20.98 -47.29 -9.80
N ASP A 868 20.28 -48.33 -10.26
CA ASP A 868 18.85 -48.49 -9.95
C ASP A 868 18.67 -48.72 -8.42
N SER A 869 17.53 -48.30 -7.89
CA SER A 869 17.18 -48.34 -6.46
C SER A 869 15.80 -48.95 -6.24
N LEU A 870 15.74 -50.09 -5.55
CA LEU A 870 14.50 -50.74 -5.14
C LEU A 870 13.96 -50.08 -3.87
N ILE A 871 12.74 -49.54 -3.96
CA ILE A 871 12.07 -48.85 -2.86
C ILE A 871 10.84 -49.64 -2.43
N ILE A 872 10.77 -49.97 -1.13
CA ILE A 872 9.67 -50.74 -0.55
C ILE A 872 9.03 -49.91 0.58
N PRO A 873 7.81 -49.36 0.37
CA PRO A 873 7.14 -48.57 1.40
C PRO A 873 6.66 -49.43 2.58
N GLU A 874 6.27 -48.80 3.69
CA GLU A 874 5.67 -49.50 4.83
C GLU A 874 4.17 -49.82 4.63
N GLN A 875 3.68 -50.90 5.23
CA GLN A 875 2.27 -51.26 5.35
C GLN A 875 1.60 -50.43 6.44
N PHE A 876 0.90 -49.38 6.02
CA PHE A 876 0.00 -48.62 6.90
C PHE A 876 -1.36 -49.33 6.99
N SER A 877 -2.04 -49.21 8.14
CA SER A 877 -3.29 -49.93 8.38
C SER A 877 -4.43 -49.44 7.47
N LYS A 878 -5.45 -50.28 7.26
CA LYS A 878 -6.40 -50.15 6.14
C LYS A 878 -7.39 -48.98 6.19
N SER A 879 -7.20 -47.98 7.06
CA SER A 879 -8.03 -46.78 7.11
C SER A 879 -7.30 -45.57 6.51
N THR A 880 -8.00 -44.85 5.64
CA THR A 880 -7.71 -43.46 5.20
C THR A 880 -6.43 -43.19 4.39
N TRP A 881 -5.28 -43.83 4.66
CA TRP A 881 -4.00 -43.50 4.00
C TRP A 881 -3.83 -44.05 2.57
N MET A 882 -4.26 -45.28 2.29
CA MET A 882 -3.81 -46.05 1.11
C MET A 882 -4.13 -45.46 -0.28
N ARG A 883 -5.02 -44.46 -0.42
CA ARG A 883 -5.26 -43.82 -1.73
C ARG A 883 -4.19 -42.78 -2.07
N GLY A 884 -3.61 -42.10 -1.08
CA GLY A 884 -2.61 -41.06 -1.31
C GLY A 884 -1.30 -41.60 -1.91
N LEU A 885 -0.82 -42.76 -1.45
CA LEU A 885 0.45 -43.33 -1.94
C LEU A 885 0.43 -43.75 -3.41
N THR A 886 -0.69 -44.29 -3.90
CA THR A 886 -0.82 -44.62 -5.33
C THR A 886 -0.72 -43.37 -6.18
N ASP A 887 -1.37 -42.29 -5.75
CA ASP A 887 -1.35 -41.01 -6.43
C ASP A 887 0.07 -40.41 -6.39
N TRP A 888 0.74 -40.42 -5.23
CA TRP A 888 2.15 -40.01 -5.07
C TRP A 888 3.09 -40.70 -6.05
N SER A 889 3.00 -42.02 -6.22
CA SER A 889 3.85 -42.74 -7.20
C SER A 889 3.65 -42.22 -8.62
N SER A 890 2.41 -41.85 -8.98
CA SER A 890 2.06 -41.31 -10.29
C SER A 890 2.47 -39.84 -10.46
N ILE A 891 2.37 -39.02 -9.40
CA ILE A 891 2.82 -37.62 -9.35
C ILE A 891 4.33 -37.57 -9.58
N PHE A 892 5.11 -38.33 -8.81
CA PHE A 892 6.57 -38.32 -8.93
C PHE A 892 7.06 -38.91 -10.26
N ALA A 893 6.33 -39.87 -10.85
CA ALA A 893 6.58 -40.35 -12.21
C ALA A 893 6.24 -39.31 -13.29
N GLN A 894 5.14 -38.57 -13.16
CA GLN A 894 4.74 -37.51 -14.10
C GLN A 894 5.71 -36.31 -14.09
N PHE A 895 6.30 -35.99 -12.93
CA PHE A 895 7.24 -34.88 -12.77
C PHE A 895 8.73 -35.28 -12.84
N GLY A 896 9.07 -36.56 -12.94
CA GLY A 896 10.46 -37.04 -12.94
C GLY A 896 11.20 -36.81 -11.60
N LEU A 897 10.45 -36.73 -10.49
CA LEU A 897 10.92 -36.31 -9.16
C LEU A 897 11.23 -37.50 -8.23
N GLY A 898 11.62 -38.65 -8.79
CA GLY A 898 11.76 -39.92 -8.05
C GLY A 898 12.67 -39.90 -6.82
N ALA A 899 13.70 -39.05 -6.79
CA ALA A 899 14.56 -38.87 -5.60
C ALA A 899 13.90 -37.97 -4.52
N ALA A 900 13.23 -36.88 -4.92
CA ALA A 900 12.52 -36.00 -3.99
C ALA A 900 11.34 -36.71 -3.32
N ALA A 901 10.73 -37.69 -4.00
CA ALA A 901 9.71 -38.57 -3.47
C ALA A 901 10.08 -39.15 -2.10
N VAL A 902 11.29 -39.71 -1.99
CA VAL A 902 11.74 -40.41 -0.79
C VAL A 902 12.07 -39.46 0.36
N SER A 903 12.26 -38.16 0.10
CA SER A 903 12.37 -37.15 1.16
C SER A 903 11.04 -36.66 1.72
N VAL A 904 9.96 -36.71 0.95
CA VAL A 904 8.60 -36.33 1.41
C VAL A 904 7.94 -37.47 2.20
N LEU A 905 8.29 -38.71 1.86
CA LEU A 905 7.84 -39.95 2.51
C LEU A 905 8.57 -40.26 3.83
N LYS A 906 9.55 -39.44 4.23
CA LYS A 906 10.18 -39.42 5.56
C LYS A 906 9.62 -38.26 6.40
#